data_AF-A0A0F9MG07-F1
#
_entry.id   AF-A0A0F9MG07-F1
#
_cell.length_a   1.000
_cell.length_b   1.000
_cell.length_c   1.000
_cell.angle_alpha   90.00
_cell.angle_beta   90.00
_cell.angle_gamma   90.00
#
_symmetry.space_group_name_H-M   'P 1'
#
loop_
_entity.id
_entity.type
_entity.pdbx_description
1 polymer ?
#
loop_
_entity_poly.entity_id
_entity_poly.type
_entity_poly.pdbx_seq_one_letter_code
_entity_poly.pdbx_strand_id
1 'polypeptide(L)'
;MTHLAPVAPDRALAPIASIPSPDTAAAIIAVAEALQPDLAQGFQIDGLRLRLEMEQAFGGSDATGAWDWKLAYEVCEVALVLFLRKFGRALLARAGSPTALLPILAKVSNLLPTHTRRSEEMERFQQFSTPLPMGFAALTAAQISARDLVLEPSAGTGLLAILATIAGGSLALNELAETRADLLRLLFPESPVTCFDAAQIDDYLNAHLRPSVILMNPPFSALANVDGRTTTATARHIRSALARLAPGGRLVAITGASFAPDVPAWVETFASLTESAHLVFTGAVSGAAFAKHGTSFETRISVFDKCRGGEAGGITADLTRPIRPDVTSLLSLITAHVPPRLTLETPVLRAQTPLSPFSGNSAHATRAANGRSHATSAIATTSTATQIDAEDLAYSLRDATEDGASARLSDAIYETFRLQAIDIPGAEPHPTKLVQSAAMASVVPPKPTYLPKLPAAVLRDGLLSGAQLETVIYAGEAHGAQLAGAWCVDETGDMVSAAPEDATDAARFRRGFFLGDGTGAGKGRQSAGILLDNWAQGRRKALWISKSDKLLEDAQRDWQALGQERLLVTPLSRFAQGRDIPLSEGILFTTYATLRYEERGAKKSRVDQIVDWLGADFDGVILFDESHAMANAAGSKGERGDVTASQQGRAGLRLQHKLPNARVVYVSATGATSVHNLAYAQRLGLWGGEDFPFSTRAEFVQAIEAGGVAAMEVLARDLRSLGLYTARSLSYDGVEYEMLEHALTPEQRGIYDAYALAFGVIHRNLSAALEAANITGENGTLNRQAKSAARSAFESAKQRFFGHLLTSMKTPSLISSIEADLAAGHAAVIQIVSTGEALMERRLSDIPTDEWNDVRVDITPREACLDYLAHSFPVQLYEPFTDSEGNLSSRPVTRDGQPVECREAVRCRDALIEHLASLPPVPGALDQIVQRFGTDLVAEVTGRSRRIVRKGEGSAARLVVESRAGSANLAETAAFMDDQKRILIFSDAGGTGRSYHADLGAKNQRLRVHYLLEPGWKADAAIQGLGRTNRTNQAQPPLFRPVATDVKAEKRFLSTIARRLDTLGAITRGQRQTGGQGLFRPEDNLESPYARDALRQLYRRIYRGDVAGCSLGAFEDATGLSLTDDNGLKDDLPPITT
;
A
#
# COMPACT_ATOMS: atom_id res chain seq x y z
N MET A 1 21.36 82.79 -1.29
CA MET A 1 21.37 83.70 -2.45
C MET A 1 20.60 83.00 -3.57
N THR A 2 19.30 83.26 -3.76
CA THR A 2 18.73 84.26 -4.69
C THR A 2 19.26 84.07 -6.12
N HIS A 3 18.49 83.83 -7.20
CA HIS A 3 17.07 84.03 -7.50
C HIS A 3 16.61 83.12 -8.67
N LEU A 4 15.29 82.91 -8.72
CA LEU A 4 14.45 82.14 -9.66
C LEU A 4 14.37 82.70 -11.10
N ALA A 5 14.00 81.83 -12.06
CA ALA A 5 12.99 82.11 -13.10
C ALA A 5 12.30 80.82 -13.61
N PRO A 6 11.03 80.87 -14.08
CA PRO A 6 10.08 79.75 -14.01
C PRO A 6 9.85 78.96 -15.32
N VAL A 7 9.25 77.78 -15.12
CA VAL A 7 8.83 76.72 -16.03
C VAL A 7 7.86 77.17 -17.13
N ALA A 8 8.08 76.68 -18.36
CA ALA A 8 7.07 76.57 -19.42
C ALA A 8 6.60 75.11 -19.51
N PRO A 9 5.30 74.82 -19.76
CA PRO A 9 4.77 73.47 -19.66
C PRO A 9 5.15 72.62 -20.88
N ASP A 10 5.60 71.40 -20.59
CA ASP A 10 5.83 70.33 -21.56
C ASP A 10 4.58 70.10 -22.42
N ARG A 11 4.76 70.21 -23.74
CA ARG A 11 3.87 69.55 -24.69
C ARG A 11 4.09 68.05 -24.52
N ALA A 12 3.06 67.36 -24.03
CA ALA A 12 2.99 65.91 -24.03
C ALA A 12 3.35 65.36 -25.43
N LEU A 13 4.51 64.74 -25.54
CA LEU A 13 4.81 63.83 -26.63
C LEU A 13 3.89 62.62 -26.46
N ALA A 14 3.24 62.23 -27.55
CA ALA A 14 2.40 61.04 -27.64
C ALA A 14 3.15 59.82 -27.08
N PRO A 15 2.45 58.82 -26.51
CA PRO A 15 3.10 57.59 -26.07
C PRO A 15 3.86 57.00 -27.25
N ILE A 16 5.17 56.84 -27.10
CA ILE A 16 5.96 56.02 -28.02
C ILE A 16 5.31 54.64 -27.95
N ALA A 17 4.73 54.20 -29.07
CA ALA A 17 4.19 52.87 -29.20
C ALA A 17 5.27 51.88 -28.76
N SER A 18 4.96 51.01 -27.81
CA SER A 18 5.80 49.88 -27.47
C SER A 18 6.07 49.09 -28.75
N ILE A 19 7.31 49.11 -29.23
CA ILE A 19 7.76 48.25 -30.32
C ILE A 19 7.52 46.81 -29.82
N PRO A 20 6.71 45.98 -30.52
CA PRO A 20 6.57 44.58 -30.14
C PRO A 20 7.95 43.94 -30.15
N SER A 21 8.31 43.22 -29.08
CA SER A 21 9.39 42.24 -29.16
C SER A 21 9.15 41.39 -30.41
N PRO A 22 10.08 41.30 -31.38
CA PRO A 22 9.89 40.46 -32.54
C PRO A 22 9.66 39.02 -32.08
N ASP A 23 8.72 38.32 -32.72
CA ASP A 23 8.65 36.86 -32.64
C ASP A 23 9.96 36.32 -33.23
N THR A 24 10.81 35.75 -32.37
CA THR A 24 12.16 35.29 -32.71
C THR A 24 12.16 34.32 -33.89
N ALA A 25 11.19 33.40 -33.96
CA ALA A 25 11.13 32.42 -35.04
C ALA A 25 10.76 33.08 -36.37
N ALA A 26 9.81 34.02 -36.36
CA ALA A 26 9.44 34.80 -37.54
C ALA A 26 10.60 35.68 -38.03
N ALA A 27 11.35 36.31 -37.13
CA ALA A 27 12.53 37.10 -37.45
C ALA A 27 13.63 36.25 -38.10
N ILE A 28 13.91 35.06 -37.57
CA ILE A 28 14.88 34.11 -38.16
C ILE A 28 14.48 33.75 -39.60
N ILE A 29 13.19 33.46 -39.84
CA ILE A 29 12.71 33.11 -41.18
C ILE A 29 12.87 34.28 -42.15
N ALA A 30 12.52 35.50 -41.73
CA ALA A 30 12.66 36.69 -42.57
C ALA A 30 14.12 36.92 -43.01
N VAL A 31 15.08 36.76 -42.09
CA VAL A 31 16.51 36.85 -42.41
C VAL A 31 16.94 35.72 -43.34
N ALA A 32 16.50 34.49 -43.07
CA ALA A 32 16.84 33.33 -43.90
C ALA A 32 16.29 33.46 -45.34
N GLU A 33 15.10 34.03 -45.51
CA GLU A 33 14.51 34.35 -46.82
C GLU A 33 15.30 35.41 -47.57
N ALA A 34 15.81 36.44 -46.87
CA ALA A 34 16.67 37.47 -47.45
C ALA A 34 18.03 36.91 -47.93
N LEU A 35 18.56 35.89 -47.24
CA LEU A 35 19.84 35.25 -47.56
C LEU A 35 19.73 34.10 -48.59
N GLN A 36 18.55 33.52 -48.78
CA GLN A 36 18.33 32.40 -49.71
C GLN A 36 18.75 32.69 -51.17
N PRO A 37 18.50 33.89 -51.75
CA PRO A 37 18.96 34.24 -53.09
C PRO A 37 20.49 34.23 -53.24
N ASP A 38 21.22 34.65 -52.19
CA ASP A 38 22.69 34.66 -52.19
C ASP A 38 23.23 33.23 -52.28
N LEU A 39 22.64 32.29 -51.51
CA LEU A 39 22.94 30.85 -51.63
C LEU A 39 22.60 30.29 -53.01
N ALA A 40 21.49 30.73 -53.62
CA ALA A 40 21.07 30.29 -54.94
C ALA A 40 22.03 30.72 -56.06
N GLN A 41 22.64 31.89 -55.92
CA GLN A 41 23.59 32.47 -56.88
C GLN A 41 25.03 32.02 -56.62
N GLY A 42 25.28 31.33 -55.51
CA GLY A 42 26.61 30.86 -55.13
C GLY A 42 27.48 31.93 -54.46
N PHE A 43 26.88 32.98 -53.92
CA PHE A 43 27.58 34.02 -53.16
C PHE A 43 27.87 33.54 -51.74
N GLN A 44 29.04 33.94 -51.23
CA GLN A 44 29.45 33.63 -49.86
C GLN A 44 28.72 34.56 -48.89
N ILE A 45 28.09 33.98 -47.87
CA ILE A 45 27.50 34.72 -46.75
C ILE A 45 28.56 34.79 -45.67
N ASP A 46 29.20 35.96 -45.53
CA ASP A 46 30.17 36.21 -44.47
C ASP A 46 29.50 36.81 -43.22
N GLY A 47 30.29 36.97 -42.15
CA GLY A 47 29.79 37.50 -40.88
C GLY A 47 29.31 38.96 -40.96
N LEU A 48 29.73 39.74 -41.95
CA LEU A 48 29.26 41.11 -42.15
C LEU A 48 27.89 41.12 -42.81
N ARG A 49 27.72 40.33 -43.87
CA ARG A 49 26.44 40.13 -44.56
C ARG A 49 25.37 39.61 -43.60
N LEU A 50 25.72 38.60 -42.79
CA LEU A 50 24.81 38.03 -41.80
C LEU A 50 24.44 39.05 -40.71
N ARG A 51 25.41 39.81 -40.19
CA ARG A 51 25.17 40.84 -39.16
C ARG A 51 24.19 41.92 -39.64
N LEU A 52 24.34 42.39 -40.89
CA LEU A 52 23.48 43.43 -41.47
C LEU A 52 22.00 43.02 -41.46
N GLU A 53 21.72 41.80 -41.94
CA GLU A 53 20.34 41.31 -42.03
C GLU A 53 19.76 40.96 -40.64
N MET A 54 20.60 40.45 -39.73
CA MET A 54 20.21 40.24 -38.32
C MET A 54 19.83 41.57 -37.63
N GLU A 55 20.65 42.62 -37.78
CA GLU A 55 20.35 43.94 -37.20
C GLU A 55 19.05 44.54 -37.77
N GLN A 56 18.79 44.34 -39.06
CA GLN A 56 17.58 44.80 -39.72
C GLN A 56 16.32 44.09 -39.19
N ALA A 57 16.39 42.77 -38.96
CA ALA A 57 15.23 41.99 -38.49
C ALA A 57 14.98 42.10 -36.98
N PHE A 58 16.04 42.17 -36.17
CA PHE A 58 15.95 42.21 -34.70
C PHE A 58 15.95 43.63 -34.12
N GLY A 59 16.17 44.68 -34.95
CA GLY A 59 16.05 46.07 -34.54
C GLY A 59 17.17 46.58 -33.63
N GLY A 60 18.30 45.87 -33.55
CA GLY A 60 19.46 46.21 -32.72
C GLY A 60 20.66 45.31 -33.00
N SER A 61 21.83 45.62 -32.42
CA SER A 61 23.08 44.88 -32.63
C SER A 61 23.34 43.80 -31.58
N ASP A 62 24.24 42.86 -31.88
CA ASP A 62 24.69 41.84 -30.93
C ASP A 62 25.31 42.44 -29.66
N ALA A 63 25.94 43.62 -29.77
CA ALA A 63 26.49 44.36 -28.62
C ALA A 63 25.40 44.91 -27.67
N THR A 64 24.20 45.17 -28.18
CA THR A 64 23.04 45.61 -27.37
C THR A 64 22.24 44.45 -26.78
N GLY A 65 22.60 43.21 -27.10
CA GLY A 65 21.87 42.00 -26.68
C GLY A 65 20.56 41.77 -27.43
N ALA A 66 20.33 42.46 -28.55
CA ALA A 66 19.11 42.31 -29.36
C ALA A 66 19.01 40.93 -30.05
N TRP A 67 20.16 40.31 -30.33
CA TRP A 67 20.29 38.95 -30.82
C TRP A 67 21.68 38.41 -30.45
N ASP A 68 21.88 37.09 -30.52
CA ASP A 68 23.17 36.44 -30.29
C ASP A 68 23.63 35.62 -31.51
N TRP A 69 24.89 35.20 -31.50
CA TRP A 69 25.44 34.44 -32.63
C TRP A 69 24.83 33.05 -32.79
N LYS A 70 24.18 32.50 -31.76
CA LYS A 70 23.45 31.23 -31.90
C LYS A 70 22.25 31.44 -32.83
N LEU A 71 21.45 32.48 -32.64
CA LEU A 71 20.34 32.82 -33.53
C LEU A 71 20.80 33.05 -34.97
N ALA A 72 21.95 33.71 -35.15
CA ALA A 72 22.54 33.94 -36.47
C ALA A 72 22.96 32.63 -37.18
N TYR A 73 23.41 31.62 -36.43
CA TYR A 73 23.69 30.30 -36.97
C TYR A 73 22.41 29.52 -37.30
N GLU A 74 21.36 29.64 -36.48
CA GLU A 74 20.04 29.06 -36.78
C GLU A 74 19.45 29.64 -38.08
N VAL A 75 19.61 30.95 -38.33
CA VAL A 75 19.28 31.57 -39.62
C VAL A 75 20.00 30.92 -40.79
N CYS A 76 21.30 30.66 -40.65
CA CYS A 76 22.10 30.04 -41.71
C CYS A 76 21.59 28.62 -42.04
N GLU A 77 21.19 27.86 -41.01
CA GLU A 77 20.59 26.54 -41.19
C GLU A 77 19.21 26.60 -41.82
N VAL A 78 18.35 27.53 -41.39
CA VAL A 78 17.04 27.76 -42.00
C VAL A 78 17.18 28.19 -43.46
N ALA A 79 18.19 29.00 -43.80
CA ALA A 79 18.48 29.37 -45.18
C ALA A 79 18.84 28.16 -46.06
N LEU A 80 19.58 27.16 -45.51
CA LEU A 80 19.80 25.88 -46.18
C LEU A 80 18.50 25.09 -46.37
N VAL A 81 17.64 25.06 -45.35
CA VAL A 81 16.33 24.40 -45.43
C VAL A 81 15.48 25.02 -46.54
N LEU A 82 15.41 26.34 -46.62
CA LEU A 82 14.68 27.06 -47.68
C LEU A 82 15.31 26.82 -49.07
N PHE A 83 16.65 26.80 -49.17
CA PHE A 83 17.34 26.44 -50.40
C PHE A 83 17.00 25.03 -50.88
N LEU A 84 17.04 24.03 -49.98
CA LEU A 84 16.69 22.65 -50.29
C LEU A 84 15.21 22.48 -50.62
N ARG A 85 14.33 23.24 -49.96
CA ARG A 85 12.90 23.26 -50.29
C ARG A 85 12.66 23.71 -51.73
N LYS A 86 13.41 24.72 -52.20
CA LYS A 86 13.26 25.28 -53.54
C LYS A 86 13.95 24.45 -54.63
N PHE A 87 15.15 23.94 -54.37
CA PHE A 87 16.00 23.31 -55.40
C PHE A 87 16.30 21.83 -55.17
N GLY A 88 16.08 21.30 -53.96
CA GLY A 88 16.54 19.96 -53.56
C GLY A 88 16.00 18.82 -54.42
N ARG A 89 14.71 18.83 -54.75
CA ARG A 89 14.10 17.81 -55.64
C ARG A 89 14.72 17.82 -57.05
N ALA A 90 14.94 19.00 -57.62
CA ALA A 90 15.57 19.14 -58.93
C ALA A 90 17.03 18.70 -58.91
N LEU A 91 17.76 19.02 -57.83
CA LEU A 91 19.14 18.58 -57.62
C LEU A 91 19.25 17.05 -57.48
N LEU A 92 18.35 16.43 -56.71
CA LEU A 92 18.24 14.97 -56.58
C LEU A 92 17.97 14.29 -57.93
N ALA A 93 17.00 14.79 -58.69
CA ALA A 93 16.65 14.23 -60.00
C ALA A 93 17.78 14.36 -61.02
N ARG A 94 18.53 15.48 -61.01
CA ARG A 94 19.58 15.77 -61.99
C ARG A 94 20.90 15.06 -61.72
N ALA A 95 21.26 14.82 -60.46
CA ALA A 95 22.56 14.25 -60.12
C ALA A 95 22.70 12.74 -60.46
N GLY A 96 21.58 12.02 -60.58
CA GLY A 96 21.54 10.60 -60.99
C GLY A 96 22.09 9.59 -59.96
N SER A 97 22.91 10.01 -58.98
CA SER A 97 23.35 9.18 -57.85
C SER A 97 23.66 10.03 -56.61
N PRO A 98 23.58 9.47 -55.39
CA PRO A 98 23.98 10.18 -54.17
C PRO A 98 25.43 10.70 -54.21
N THR A 99 26.36 9.87 -54.71
CA THR A 99 27.79 10.22 -54.79
C THR A 99 28.05 11.43 -55.70
N ALA A 100 27.27 11.60 -56.77
CA ALA A 100 27.38 12.76 -57.66
C ALA A 100 26.76 14.04 -57.07
N LEU A 101 25.79 13.92 -56.17
CA LEU A 101 25.13 15.06 -55.54
C LEU A 101 25.91 15.65 -54.36
N LEU A 102 26.60 14.80 -53.58
CA LEU A 102 27.29 15.22 -52.37
C LEU A 102 28.25 16.41 -52.56
N PRO A 103 29.10 16.48 -53.61
CA PRO A 103 30.00 17.62 -53.82
C PRO A 103 29.25 18.94 -54.06
N ILE A 104 28.06 18.89 -54.68
CA ILE A 104 27.23 20.07 -54.93
C ILE A 104 26.67 20.60 -53.59
N LEU A 105 26.13 19.70 -52.76
CA LEU A 105 25.61 20.06 -51.43
C LEU A 105 26.72 20.55 -50.50
N ALA A 106 27.90 19.94 -50.56
CA ALA A 106 29.07 20.39 -49.82
C ALA A 106 29.51 21.80 -50.25
N LYS A 107 29.46 22.10 -51.56
CA LYS A 107 29.77 23.45 -52.07
C LYS A 107 28.78 24.50 -51.54
N VAL A 108 27.48 24.19 -51.51
CA VAL A 108 26.45 25.12 -50.97
C VAL A 108 26.62 25.32 -49.48
N SER A 109 26.81 24.25 -48.70
CA SER A 109 27.09 24.34 -47.26
C SER A 109 28.37 25.14 -46.97
N ASN A 110 29.34 25.14 -47.89
CA ASN A 110 30.58 25.88 -47.75
C ASN A 110 30.47 27.40 -47.97
N LEU A 111 29.35 27.89 -48.50
CA LEU A 111 29.08 29.33 -48.66
C LEU A 111 28.71 30.01 -47.35
N LEU A 112 28.37 29.25 -46.32
CA LEU A 112 27.98 29.74 -44.99
C LEU A 112 29.19 29.90 -44.06
N PRO A 113 29.08 30.78 -43.04
CA PRO A 113 30.15 31.03 -42.09
C PRO A 113 30.38 29.81 -41.18
N THR A 114 31.57 29.75 -40.58
CA THR A 114 31.90 28.72 -39.57
C THR A 114 31.36 29.12 -38.20
N HIS A 115 30.78 28.18 -37.47
CA HIS A 115 30.19 28.40 -36.14
C HIS A 115 31.29 28.53 -35.08
N THR A 116 31.90 29.72 -35.00
CA THR A 116 33.10 30.00 -34.17
C THR A 116 32.79 30.52 -32.77
N ARG A 117 31.54 30.92 -32.50
CA ARG A 117 31.10 31.50 -31.21
C ARG A 117 30.13 30.55 -30.53
N ARG A 118 30.28 30.31 -29.22
CA ARG A 118 29.44 29.41 -28.43
C ARG A 118 28.63 30.20 -27.41
N SER A 119 27.36 29.84 -27.22
CA SER A 119 26.55 30.31 -26.10
C SER A 119 26.55 29.29 -24.95
N GLU A 120 26.26 29.74 -23.73
CA GLU A 120 26.13 28.86 -22.55
C GLU A 120 25.07 27.76 -22.77
N GLU A 121 23.99 28.08 -23.48
CA GLU A 121 22.94 27.13 -23.82
C GLU A 121 23.40 26.04 -24.82
N MET A 122 24.22 26.41 -25.82
CA MET A 122 24.83 25.45 -26.75
C MET A 122 25.76 24.47 -26.03
N GLU A 123 26.53 24.96 -25.05
CA GLU A 123 27.41 24.11 -24.25
C GLU A 123 26.65 23.21 -23.27
N ARG A 124 25.54 23.72 -22.68
CA ARG A 124 24.71 22.98 -21.73
C ARG A 124 23.91 21.85 -22.39
N PHE A 125 23.32 22.08 -23.56
CA PHE A 125 22.47 21.09 -24.24
C PHE A 125 23.14 20.32 -25.38
N GLN A 126 24.42 20.59 -25.67
CA GLN A 126 25.15 20.00 -26.81
C GLN A 126 24.39 20.08 -28.15
N GLN A 127 23.78 21.24 -28.41
CA GLN A 127 23.01 21.50 -29.62
C GLN A 127 23.95 21.72 -30.83
N PHE A 128 24.55 20.64 -31.34
CA PHE A 128 25.30 20.68 -32.60
C PHE A 128 24.39 20.29 -33.76
N SER A 129 24.17 21.24 -34.66
CA SER A 129 23.35 21.00 -35.83
C SER A 129 24.03 20.05 -36.82
N THR A 130 23.22 19.22 -37.46
CA THR A 130 23.71 18.22 -38.41
C THR A 130 24.27 18.91 -39.66
N PRO A 131 25.54 18.68 -40.05
CA PRO A 131 26.06 19.20 -41.31
C PRO A 131 25.33 18.58 -42.51
N LEU A 132 25.02 19.38 -43.53
CA LEU A 132 24.31 18.91 -44.72
C LEU A 132 24.93 17.67 -45.41
N PRO A 133 26.27 17.56 -45.59
CA PRO A 133 26.88 16.34 -46.10
C PRO A 133 26.55 15.09 -45.27
N MET A 134 26.58 15.22 -43.94
CA MET A 134 26.32 14.13 -43.02
C MET A 134 24.84 13.75 -43.00
N GLY A 135 23.94 14.74 -43.00
CA GLY A 135 22.50 14.51 -43.11
C GLY A 135 22.12 13.82 -44.43
N PHE A 136 22.81 14.14 -45.53
CA PHE A 136 22.62 13.48 -46.81
C PHE A 136 23.12 12.01 -46.82
N ALA A 137 24.21 11.72 -46.12
CA ALA A 137 24.66 10.35 -45.90
C ALA A 137 23.65 9.53 -45.08
N ALA A 138 23.08 10.11 -44.01
CA ALA A 138 22.02 9.49 -43.22
C ALA A 138 20.74 9.26 -44.04
N LEU A 139 20.32 10.23 -44.86
CA LEU A 139 19.21 10.10 -45.81
C LEU A 139 19.42 8.92 -46.77
N THR A 140 20.64 8.79 -47.31
CA THR A 140 20.98 7.70 -48.25
C THR A 140 20.90 6.34 -47.57
N ALA A 141 21.36 6.21 -46.32
CA ALA A 141 21.24 4.98 -45.54
C ALA A 141 19.78 4.62 -45.20
N ALA A 142 18.92 5.63 -45.02
CA ALA A 142 17.52 5.45 -44.64
C ALA A 142 16.64 4.88 -45.76
N GLN A 143 17.04 5.03 -47.03
CA GLN A 143 16.31 4.51 -48.21
C GLN A 143 14.81 4.88 -48.18
N ILE A 144 14.50 6.17 -48.00
CA ILE A 144 13.13 6.69 -47.88
C ILE A 144 12.38 6.61 -49.21
N SER A 145 11.08 6.32 -49.14
CA SER A 145 10.12 6.27 -50.24
C SER A 145 8.90 7.15 -49.94
N ALA A 146 8.06 7.36 -50.96
CA ALA A 146 6.81 8.13 -50.83
C ALA A 146 5.75 7.52 -49.90
N ARG A 147 5.93 6.26 -49.46
CA ARG A 147 5.02 5.57 -48.54
C ARG A 147 5.43 5.73 -47.08
N ASP A 148 6.56 6.35 -46.81
CA ASP A 148 7.12 6.40 -45.47
C ASP A 148 6.63 7.58 -44.66
N LEU A 149 6.30 7.29 -43.41
CA LEU A 149 6.22 8.29 -42.35
C LEU A 149 7.58 8.32 -41.65
N VAL A 150 8.26 9.46 -41.76
CA VAL A 150 9.58 9.71 -41.19
C VAL A 150 9.42 10.51 -39.90
N LEU A 151 9.86 9.94 -38.78
CA LEU A 151 9.95 10.65 -37.51
C LEU A 151 11.38 11.18 -37.31
N GLU A 152 11.49 12.48 -37.03
CA GLU A 152 12.72 13.09 -36.53
C GLU A 152 12.51 13.52 -35.06
N PRO A 153 13.02 12.75 -34.08
CA PRO A 153 12.71 12.96 -32.67
C PRO A 153 13.46 14.14 -32.04
N SER A 154 14.52 14.63 -32.69
CA SER A 154 15.37 15.75 -32.26
C SER A 154 15.67 16.62 -33.49
N ALA A 155 14.63 17.31 -33.96
CA ALA A 155 14.59 17.86 -35.31
C ALA A 155 15.45 19.12 -35.53
N GLY A 156 15.87 19.79 -34.45
CA GLY A 156 16.65 21.02 -34.54
C GLY A 156 15.92 22.05 -35.42
N THR A 157 16.62 22.60 -36.40
CA THR A 157 16.10 23.55 -37.39
C THR A 157 15.44 22.86 -38.61
N GLY A 158 15.41 21.53 -38.66
CA GLY A 158 14.67 20.74 -39.67
C GLY A 158 15.48 20.33 -40.89
N LEU A 159 16.81 20.16 -40.78
CA LEU A 159 17.64 19.77 -41.91
C LEU A 159 17.38 18.32 -42.38
N LEU A 160 17.25 17.34 -41.46
CA LEU A 160 16.92 15.97 -41.89
C LEU A 160 15.46 15.90 -42.35
N ALA A 161 14.56 16.67 -41.73
CA ALA A 161 13.17 16.82 -42.15
C ALA A 161 13.03 17.27 -43.61
N ILE A 162 13.76 18.31 -44.04
CA ILE A 162 13.68 18.76 -45.43
C ILE A 162 14.27 17.73 -46.38
N LEU A 163 15.36 17.05 -46.00
CA LEU A 163 15.98 15.97 -46.77
C LEU A 163 15.02 14.79 -46.97
N ALA A 164 14.27 14.41 -45.92
CA ALA A 164 13.23 13.39 -46.01
C ALA A 164 12.06 13.84 -46.91
N THR A 165 11.64 15.11 -46.83
CA THR A 165 10.57 15.69 -47.66
C THR A 165 10.93 15.70 -49.15
N ILE A 166 12.18 16.04 -49.50
CA ILE A 166 12.62 16.03 -50.90
C ILE A 166 12.80 14.61 -51.44
N ALA A 167 13.08 13.62 -50.58
CA ALA A 167 13.06 12.20 -50.93
C ALA A 167 11.63 11.62 -51.05
N GLY A 168 10.61 12.40 -50.66
CA GLY A 168 9.19 12.07 -50.82
C GLY A 168 8.49 11.55 -49.57
N GLY A 169 9.17 11.45 -48.42
CA GLY A 169 8.58 11.00 -47.17
C GLY A 169 7.63 12.03 -46.54
N SER A 170 6.65 11.54 -45.78
CA SER A 170 5.79 12.35 -44.89
C SER A 170 6.49 12.53 -43.53
N LEU A 171 6.25 13.63 -42.82
CA LEU A 171 7.00 13.95 -41.60
C LEU A 171 6.16 13.87 -40.33
N ALA A 172 6.83 13.49 -39.24
CA ALA A 172 6.45 13.81 -37.87
C ALA A 172 7.69 14.35 -37.15
N LEU A 173 7.57 15.51 -36.50
CA LEU A 173 8.73 16.24 -35.97
C LEU A 173 8.59 16.44 -34.46
N ASN A 174 9.71 16.35 -33.75
CA ASN A 174 9.78 16.65 -32.33
C ASN A 174 11.03 17.49 -32.03
N GLU A 175 10.87 18.57 -31.28
CA GLU A 175 11.98 19.42 -30.83
C GLU A 175 11.67 20.02 -29.46
N LEU A 176 12.63 19.87 -28.53
CA LEU A 176 12.47 20.27 -27.14
C LEU A 176 12.65 21.78 -26.95
N ALA A 177 13.53 22.42 -27.73
CA ALA A 177 13.74 23.86 -27.67
C ALA A 177 12.58 24.62 -28.32
N GLU A 178 11.91 25.47 -27.55
CA GLU A 178 10.69 26.18 -27.94
C GLU A 178 10.86 26.97 -29.25
N THR A 179 11.92 27.79 -29.36
CA THR A 179 12.21 28.57 -30.57
C THR A 179 12.38 27.71 -31.81
N ARG A 180 13.05 26.55 -31.69
CA ARG A 180 13.25 25.63 -32.83
C ARG A 180 11.97 24.90 -33.19
N ALA A 181 11.16 24.53 -32.20
CA ALA A 181 9.83 23.97 -32.46
C ALA A 181 8.93 24.97 -33.20
N ASP A 182 8.97 26.25 -32.84
CA ASP A 182 8.24 27.31 -33.56
C ASP A 182 8.75 27.49 -34.99
N LEU A 183 10.07 27.45 -35.21
CA LEU A 183 10.65 27.43 -36.56
C LEU A 183 10.14 26.24 -37.39
N LEU A 184 10.11 25.05 -36.81
CA LEU A 184 9.62 23.85 -37.50
C LEU A 184 8.14 23.97 -37.87
N ARG A 185 7.30 24.58 -37.01
CA ARG A 185 5.88 24.83 -37.31
C ARG A 185 5.70 25.76 -38.50
N LEU A 186 6.54 26.79 -38.62
CA LEU A 186 6.52 27.73 -39.74
C LEU A 186 7.13 27.13 -41.01
N LEU A 187 8.19 26.34 -40.90
CA LEU A 187 8.86 25.70 -42.04
C LEU A 187 8.05 24.53 -42.60
N PHE A 188 7.40 23.75 -41.75
CA PHE A 188 6.65 22.53 -42.11
C PHE A 188 5.21 22.58 -41.58
N PRO A 189 4.36 23.50 -42.06
CA PRO A 189 3.01 23.72 -41.50
C PRO A 189 2.09 22.51 -41.63
N GLU A 190 2.34 21.65 -42.63
CA GLU A 190 1.57 20.43 -42.87
C GLU A 190 2.01 19.24 -42.00
N SER A 191 3.05 19.41 -41.16
CA SER A 191 3.64 18.34 -40.36
C SER A 191 3.39 18.56 -38.87
N PRO A 192 3.01 17.53 -38.10
CA PRO A 192 2.86 17.66 -36.66
C PRO A 192 4.22 17.90 -35.99
N VAL A 193 4.28 18.93 -35.14
CA VAL A 193 5.46 19.28 -34.33
C VAL A 193 5.13 19.15 -32.84
N THR A 194 5.84 18.28 -32.14
CA THR A 194 5.73 18.09 -30.68
C THR A 194 6.97 18.59 -29.94
N CYS A 195 6.86 18.79 -28.62
CA CYS A 195 7.94 19.31 -27.76
C CYS A 195 8.21 18.38 -26.57
N PHE A 196 8.32 17.08 -26.82
CA PHE A 196 8.57 16.08 -25.79
C PHE A 196 10.07 15.79 -25.63
N ASP A 197 10.48 15.32 -24.45
CA ASP A 197 11.80 14.70 -24.30
C ASP A 197 11.88 13.45 -25.19
N ALA A 198 12.81 13.47 -26.13
CA ALA A 198 13.01 12.42 -27.10
C ALA A 198 13.50 11.11 -26.48
N ALA A 199 14.08 11.14 -25.27
CA ALA A 199 14.39 9.95 -24.49
C ALA A 199 13.14 9.17 -24.04
N GLN A 200 11.96 9.81 -24.09
CA GLN A 200 10.65 9.26 -23.71
C GLN A 200 9.64 9.41 -24.86
N ILE A 201 10.11 9.53 -26.11
CA ILE A 201 9.24 9.81 -27.27
C ILE A 201 8.18 8.73 -27.49
N ASP A 202 8.50 7.48 -27.18
CA ASP A 202 7.52 6.41 -27.25
C ASP A 202 6.39 6.56 -26.22
N ASP A 203 6.65 7.11 -25.04
CA ASP A 203 5.63 7.27 -24.02
C ASP A 203 4.65 8.40 -24.39
N TYR A 204 5.17 9.52 -24.90
CA TYR A 204 4.39 10.72 -25.18
C TYR A 204 3.63 10.74 -26.52
N LEU A 205 4.22 10.22 -27.61
CA LEU A 205 3.59 10.34 -28.93
C LEU A 205 2.30 9.50 -29.03
N ASN A 206 1.28 9.98 -29.72
CA ASN A 206 0.03 9.25 -29.93
C ASN A 206 0.28 7.82 -30.46
N ALA A 207 -0.41 6.81 -29.92
CA ALA A 207 -0.21 5.40 -30.29
C ALA A 207 -0.42 5.10 -31.80
N HIS A 208 -1.24 5.88 -32.49
CA HIS A 208 -1.48 5.74 -33.94
C HIS A 208 -0.31 6.24 -34.80
N LEU A 209 0.57 7.09 -34.26
CA LEU A 209 1.75 7.57 -34.96
C LEU A 209 2.85 6.49 -34.91
N ARG A 210 2.95 5.71 -35.99
CA ARG A 210 3.91 4.62 -36.17
C ARG A 210 4.81 4.92 -37.37
N PRO A 211 5.99 5.53 -37.16
CA PRO A 211 6.90 5.82 -38.26
C PRO A 211 7.46 4.52 -38.87
N SER A 212 7.64 4.49 -40.18
CA SER A 212 8.35 3.40 -40.88
C SER A 212 9.85 3.69 -40.98
N VAL A 213 10.24 4.97 -40.84
CA VAL A 213 11.62 5.42 -40.82
C VAL A 213 11.83 6.40 -39.67
N ILE A 214 12.95 6.26 -38.95
CA ILE A 214 13.43 7.28 -38.02
C ILE A 214 14.79 7.78 -38.49
N LEU A 215 14.92 9.09 -38.62
CA LEU A 215 16.19 9.78 -38.86
C LEU A 215 16.50 10.63 -37.63
N MET A 216 17.68 10.48 -37.03
CA MET A 216 17.98 11.21 -35.79
C MET A 216 19.46 11.55 -35.63
N ASN A 217 19.71 12.70 -35.00
CA ASN A 217 21.00 13.11 -34.46
C ASN A 217 20.81 13.43 -32.96
N PRO A 218 20.73 12.41 -32.08
CA PRO A 218 20.44 12.62 -30.67
C PRO A 218 21.55 13.41 -29.96
N PRO A 219 21.23 14.12 -28.86
CA PRO A 219 22.24 14.77 -28.03
C PRO A 219 23.19 13.73 -27.43
N PHE A 220 24.49 14.02 -27.42
CA PHE A 220 25.50 13.03 -27.06
C PHE A 220 25.61 12.76 -25.56
N SER A 221 25.28 13.73 -24.68
CA SER A 221 25.41 13.55 -23.22
C SER A 221 24.48 14.38 -22.32
N ALA A 222 23.45 15.03 -22.85
CA ALA A 222 22.49 15.82 -22.05
C ALA A 222 21.15 15.09 -21.90
N LEU A 223 20.59 15.08 -20.68
CA LEU A 223 19.21 14.70 -20.38
C LEU A 223 18.42 15.97 -20.04
N ALA A 224 17.13 16.04 -20.41
CA ALA A 224 16.28 17.13 -20.00
C ALA A 224 16.18 17.20 -18.46
N ASN A 225 16.16 18.41 -17.90
CA ASN A 225 16.02 18.68 -16.45
C ASN A 225 17.13 18.14 -15.52
N VAL A 226 18.22 17.57 -16.05
CA VAL A 226 19.35 17.05 -15.28
C VAL A 226 20.59 17.92 -15.50
N ASP A 227 21.19 18.40 -14.41
CA ASP A 227 22.47 19.11 -14.43
C ASP A 227 23.63 18.10 -14.47
N GLY A 228 24.42 18.14 -15.54
CA GLY A 228 25.60 17.28 -15.72
C GLY A 228 25.59 16.48 -17.02
N ARG A 229 26.73 15.89 -17.36
CA ARG A 229 26.87 15.02 -18.54
C ARG A 229 26.60 13.57 -18.15
N THR A 230 25.76 12.89 -18.92
CA THR A 230 25.43 11.47 -18.78
C THR A 230 25.91 10.73 -20.02
N THR A 231 26.57 9.60 -19.80
CA THR A 231 27.04 8.71 -20.85
C THR A 231 25.88 8.00 -21.56
N THR A 232 24.71 7.86 -20.92
CA THR A 232 23.58 7.05 -21.42
C THR A 232 22.54 7.80 -22.26
N ALA A 233 22.65 9.12 -22.38
CA ALA A 233 21.67 9.94 -23.10
C ALA A 233 21.40 9.41 -24.52
N THR A 234 22.46 9.11 -25.28
CA THR A 234 22.35 8.58 -26.65
C THR A 234 21.60 7.24 -26.70
N ALA A 235 21.92 6.32 -25.79
CA ALA A 235 21.30 5.00 -25.74
C ALA A 235 19.80 5.06 -25.44
N ARG A 236 19.38 5.94 -24.51
CA ARG A 236 17.96 6.14 -24.15
C ARG A 236 17.14 6.65 -25.34
N HIS A 237 17.67 7.62 -26.07
CA HIS A 237 17.02 8.16 -27.27
C HIS A 237 16.84 7.09 -28.35
N ILE A 238 17.88 6.29 -28.62
CA ILE A 238 17.80 5.21 -29.61
C ILE A 238 16.81 4.13 -29.16
N ARG A 239 16.82 3.74 -27.88
CA ARG A 239 15.87 2.75 -27.34
C ARG A 239 14.42 3.22 -27.50
N SER A 240 14.12 4.46 -27.10
CA SER A 240 12.78 5.04 -27.23
C SER A 240 12.33 5.14 -28.69
N ALA A 241 13.24 5.55 -29.59
CA ALA A 241 12.99 5.59 -31.01
C ALA A 241 12.74 4.20 -31.62
N LEU A 242 13.55 3.19 -31.28
CA LEU A 242 13.34 1.80 -31.71
C LEU A 242 12.01 1.24 -31.19
N ALA A 243 11.62 1.53 -29.95
CA ALA A 243 10.33 1.13 -29.40
C ALA A 243 9.17 1.71 -30.24
N ARG A 244 9.28 2.97 -30.66
CA ARG A 244 8.28 3.66 -31.48
C ARG A 244 8.23 3.20 -32.95
N LEU A 245 9.36 2.79 -33.53
CA LEU A 245 9.46 2.36 -34.93
C LEU A 245 8.50 1.20 -35.25
N ALA A 246 7.88 1.19 -36.43
CA ALA A 246 7.05 0.07 -36.87
C ALA A 246 7.89 -1.22 -37.09
N PRO A 247 7.35 -2.42 -36.84
CA PRO A 247 8.04 -3.68 -37.18
C PRO A 247 8.42 -3.73 -38.67
N GLY A 248 9.67 -4.11 -38.96
CA GLY A 248 10.27 -4.01 -40.29
C GLY A 248 10.67 -2.60 -40.73
N GLY A 249 10.50 -1.58 -39.88
CA GLY A 249 10.95 -0.21 -40.14
C GLY A 249 12.46 -0.04 -39.94
N ARG A 250 13.00 1.11 -40.36
CA ARG A 250 14.43 1.43 -40.29
C ARG A 250 14.72 2.68 -39.44
N LEU A 251 15.68 2.60 -38.53
CA LEU A 251 16.23 3.74 -37.79
C LEU A 251 17.66 4.02 -38.25
N VAL A 252 17.97 5.29 -38.52
CA VAL A 252 19.33 5.77 -38.80
C VAL A 252 19.69 6.83 -37.77
N ALA A 253 20.74 6.57 -37.00
CA ALA A 253 21.23 7.47 -35.97
C ALA A 253 22.64 7.98 -36.30
N ILE A 254 22.84 9.29 -36.10
CA ILE A 254 24.16 9.93 -36.11
C ILE A 254 24.62 10.04 -34.65
N THR A 255 25.71 9.36 -34.28
CA THR A 255 26.23 9.36 -32.90
C THR A 255 27.72 9.67 -32.87
N GLY A 256 28.28 9.90 -31.68
CA GLY A 256 29.74 9.95 -31.51
C GLY A 256 30.40 8.62 -31.90
N ALA A 257 31.61 8.66 -32.48
CA ALA A 257 32.30 7.47 -32.97
C ALA A 257 32.63 6.45 -31.86
N SER A 258 32.77 6.89 -30.61
CA SER A 258 33.02 6.06 -29.43
C SER A 258 31.80 5.26 -28.95
N PHE A 259 30.58 5.62 -29.36
CA PHE A 259 29.36 4.85 -29.08
C PHE A 259 29.24 3.70 -30.09
N ALA A 260 29.88 2.57 -29.79
CA ALA A 260 30.11 1.48 -30.74
C ALA A 260 29.93 0.10 -30.10
N PRO A 261 29.42 -0.91 -30.84
CA PRO A 261 29.16 -2.25 -30.30
C PRO A 261 30.44 -3.00 -29.89
N ASP A 262 31.59 -2.66 -30.47
CA ASP A 262 32.90 -3.26 -30.24
C ASP A 262 33.68 -2.58 -29.11
N VAL A 263 33.17 -1.47 -28.56
CA VAL A 263 33.77 -0.78 -27.41
C VAL A 263 33.26 -1.41 -26.12
N PRO A 264 34.14 -1.88 -25.21
CA PRO A 264 33.74 -2.61 -24.00
C PRO A 264 32.67 -1.92 -23.14
N ALA A 265 32.71 -0.59 -23.05
CA ALA A 265 31.75 0.19 -22.28
C ALA A 265 30.31 0.13 -22.83
N TRP A 266 30.10 -0.31 -24.07
CA TRP A 266 28.80 -0.29 -24.76
C TRP A 266 28.27 -1.66 -25.17
N VAL A 267 28.99 -2.74 -24.88
CA VAL A 267 28.61 -4.11 -25.29
C VAL A 267 27.22 -4.47 -24.79
N GLU A 268 26.95 -4.28 -23.49
CA GLU A 268 25.63 -4.57 -22.90
C GLU A 268 24.53 -3.65 -23.45
N THR A 269 24.85 -2.38 -23.71
CA THR A 269 23.92 -1.44 -24.31
C THR A 269 23.49 -1.89 -25.71
N PHE A 270 24.44 -2.29 -26.55
CA PHE A 270 24.13 -2.80 -27.89
C PHE A 270 23.46 -4.17 -27.87
N ALA A 271 23.77 -5.03 -26.88
CA ALA A 271 23.04 -6.27 -26.66
C ALA A 271 21.54 -5.97 -26.44
N SER A 272 21.23 -5.05 -25.51
CA SER A 272 19.85 -4.61 -25.24
C SER A 272 19.18 -3.95 -26.46
N LEU A 273 19.86 -3.04 -27.17
CA LEU A 273 19.30 -2.40 -28.37
C LEU A 273 19.00 -3.40 -29.49
N THR A 274 19.78 -4.48 -29.59
CA THR A 274 19.64 -5.50 -30.63
C THR A 274 18.75 -6.68 -30.24
N GLU A 275 18.14 -6.69 -29.05
CA GLU A 275 17.10 -7.66 -28.71
C GLU A 275 15.87 -7.54 -29.64
N SER A 276 15.54 -6.32 -30.06
CA SER A 276 14.35 -6.01 -30.88
C SER A 276 14.67 -5.45 -32.27
N ALA A 277 15.95 -5.39 -32.64
CA ALA A 277 16.39 -4.85 -33.92
C ALA A 277 17.70 -5.48 -34.41
N HIS A 278 17.91 -5.46 -35.72
CA HIS A 278 19.16 -5.82 -36.35
C HIS A 278 20.04 -4.59 -36.57
N LEU A 279 21.26 -4.56 -36.02
CA LEU A 279 22.27 -3.58 -36.43
C LEU A 279 22.85 -4.03 -37.78
N VAL A 280 22.35 -3.44 -38.87
CA VAL A 280 22.67 -3.86 -40.25
C VAL A 280 23.83 -3.09 -40.86
N PHE A 281 24.14 -1.91 -40.35
CA PHE A 281 25.30 -1.12 -40.77
C PHE A 281 25.79 -0.22 -39.65
N THR A 282 27.11 -0.08 -39.54
CA THR A 282 27.73 0.99 -38.76
C THR A 282 29.00 1.48 -39.48
N GLY A 283 29.27 2.78 -39.46
CA GLY A 283 30.43 3.37 -40.12
C GLY A 283 30.83 4.71 -39.50
N ALA A 284 32.09 4.82 -39.06
CA ALA A 284 32.65 6.02 -38.47
C ALA A 284 33.34 6.93 -39.50
N VAL A 285 33.33 8.24 -39.26
CA VAL A 285 34.00 9.29 -40.04
C VAL A 285 34.80 10.20 -39.13
N SER A 286 35.94 10.67 -39.64
CA SER A 286 36.82 11.58 -38.94
C SER A 286 36.12 12.88 -38.53
N GLY A 287 36.63 13.55 -37.50
CA GLY A 287 36.06 14.78 -36.96
C GLY A 287 35.99 15.98 -37.91
N ALA A 288 36.58 15.89 -39.11
CA ALA A 288 36.49 16.92 -40.13
C ALA A 288 35.04 17.18 -40.59
N ALA A 289 34.14 16.21 -40.44
CA ALA A 289 32.75 16.31 -40.87
C ALA A 289 31.94 17.42 -40.15
N PHE A 290 32.25 17.69 -38.86
CA PHE A 290 31.54 18.69 -38.05
C PHE A 290 32.37 19.96 -37.78
N ALA A 291 33.58 20.07 -38.33
CA ALA A 291 34.53 21.15 -38.04
C ALA A 291 33.92 22.56 -38.26
N LYS A 292 33.09 22.73 -39.30
CA LYS A 292 32.40 24.00 -39.58
C LYS A 292 31.29 24.35 -38.59
N HIS A 293 30.79 23.37 -37.84
CA HIS A 293 29.74 23.51 -36.82
C HIS A 293 30.34 23.56 -35.41
N GLY A 294 31.65 23.85 -35.28
CA GLY A 294 32.30 24.18 -34.01
C GLY A 294 32.80 22.98 -33.20
N THR A 295 32.88 21.79 -33.80
CA THR A 295 33.39 20.59 -33.14
C THR A 295 34.22 19.69 -34.08
N SER A 296 35.23 19.02 -33.53
CA SER A 296 36.08 18.06 -34.22
C SER A 296 35.88 16.63 -33.70
N PHE A 297 34.75 16.34 -33.05
CA PHE A 297 34.45 14.99 -32.58
C PHE A 297 34.25 14.05 -33.78
N GLU A 298 34.88 12.88 -33.71
CA GLU A 298 34.62 11.79 -34.63
C GLU A 298 33.18 11.31 -34.46
N THR A 299 32.49 11.05 -35.57
CA THR A 299 31.06 10.67 -35.57
C THR A 299 30.85 9.39 -36.37
N ARG A 300 29.67 8.77 -36.22
CA ARG A 300 29.30 7.57 -36.97
C ARG A 300 27.83 7.59 -37.38
N ILE A 301 27.52 6.80 -38.40
CA ILE A 301 26.15 6.43 -38.78
C ILE A 301 25.93 4.98 -38.38
N SER A 302 24.86 4.72 -37.64
CA SER A 302 24.39 3.37 -37.32
C SER A 302 22.96 3.18 -37.87
N VAL A 303 22.72 2.04 -38.50
CA VAL A 303 21.45 1.68 -39.13
C VAL A 303 20.89 0.43 -38.47
N PHE A 304 19.66 0.56 -37.97
CA PHE A 304 18.93 -0.52 -37.32
C PHE A 304 17.67 -0.84 -38.10
N ASP A 305 17.41 -2.12 -38.35
CA ASP A 305 16.14 -2.60 -38.88
C ASP A 305 15.36 -3.29 -37.77
N LYS A 306 14.14 -2.85 -37.48
CA LYS A 306 13.33 -3.42 -36.40
C LYS A 306 12.85 -4.83 -36.77
N CYS A 307 13.06 -5.77 -35.85
CA CYS A 307 12.65 -7.16 -36.04
C CYS A 307 11.14 -7.28 -36.27
N ARG A 308 10.77 -8.26 -37.07
CA ARG A 308 9.37 -8.67 -37.31
C ARG A 308 8.94 -9.71 -36.29
N GLY A 309 7.64 -10.01 -36.22
CA GLY A 309 7.09 -10.97 -35.26
C GLY A 309 7.81 -12.33 -35.31
N GLY A 310 8.54 -12.67 -34.25
CA GLY A 310 9.26 -13.95 -34.10
C GLY A 310 10.72 -13.96 -34.55
N GLU A 311 11.27 -12.86 -35.08
CA GLU A 311 12.69 -12.75 -35.41
C GLU A 311 13.54 -12.44 -34.16
N ALA A 312 14.66 -13.14 -33.99
CA ALA A 312 15.66 -12.81 -32.98
C ALA A 312 16.62 -11.75 -33.53
N GLY A 313 16.69 -10.59 -32.87
CA GLY A 313 17.58 -9.51 -33.27
C GLY A 313 19.07 -9.82 -33.08
N GLY A 314 19.93 -8.89 -33.49
CA GLY A 314 21.38 -9.07 -33.38
C GLY A 314 22.22 -8.14 -34.26
N ILE A 315 23.53 -8.36 -34.27
CA ILE A 315 24.47 -7.56 -35.07
C ILE A 315 24.84 -8.32 -36.34
N THR A 316 24.47 -7.77 -37.49
CA THR A 316 24.87 -8.28 -38.82
C THR A 316 25.85 -7.35 -39.54
N ALA A 317 26.05 -6.14 -39.00
CA ALA A 317 27.04 -5.20 -39.48
C ALA A 317 28.48 -5.71 -39.30
N ASP A 318 29.34 -5.41 -40.26
CA ASP A 318 30.78 -5.61 -40.14
C ASP A 318 31.39 -4.54 -39.23
N LEU A 319 31.87 -4.97 -38.06
CA LEU A 319 32.44 -4.12 -37.01
C LEU A 319 33.93 -3.81 -37.23
N THR A 320 34.59 -4.47 -38.17
CA THR A 320 36.06 -4.34 -38.38
C THR A 320 36.45 -3.13 -39.23
N ARG A 321 35.48 -2.30 -39.62
CA ARG A 321 35.67 -1.23 -40.59
C ARG A 321 36.45 -0.05 -40.01
N PRO A 322 37.55 0.37 -40.67
CA PRO A 322 38.30 1.54 -40.21
C PRO A 322 37.53 2.85 -40.42
N ILE A 323 37.80 3.83 -39.56
CA ILE A 323 37.25 5.19 -39.68
C ILE A 323 37.51 5.78 -41.08
N ARG A 324 36.51 6.45 -41.64
CA ARG A 324 36.59 7.09 -42.97
C ARG A 324 37.18 8.49 -42.87
N PRO A 325 38.03 8.91 -43.82
CA PRO A 325 38.67 10.23 -43.75
C PRO A 325 37.67 11.38 -43.98
N ASP A 326 36.63 11.16 -44.80
CA ASP A 326 35.63 12.16 -45.14
C ASP A 326 34.22 11.55 -45.36
N VAL A 327 33.21 12.42 -45.48
CA VAL A 327 31.82 12.02 -45.70
C VAL A 327 31.63 11.37 -47.09
N THR A 328 32.44 11.71 -48.09
CA THR A 328 32.39 11.11 -49.43
C THR A 328 32.73 9.62 -49.39
N SER A 329 33.77 9.26 -48.63
CA SER A 329 34.19 7.89 -48.40
C SER A 329 33.16 7.12 -47.58
N LEU A 330 32.54 7.77 -46.59
CA LEU A 330 31.43 7.18 -45.81
C LEU A 330 30.18 6.94 -46.69
N LEU A 331 29.80 7.90 -47.54
CA LEU A 331 28.67 7.76 -48.45
C LEU A 331 28.88 6.60 -49.44
N SER A 332 30.10 6.48 -49.99
CA SER A 332 30.45 5.38 -50.88
C SER A 332 30.33 4.02 -50.18
N LEU A 333 30.74 3.95 -48.90
CA LEU A 333 30.58 2.76 -48.07
C LEU A 333 29.10 2.44 -47.82
N ILE A 334 28.28 3.44 -47.51
CA ILE A 334 26.83 3.32 -47.30
C ILE A 334 26.15 2.76 -48.55
N THR A 335 26.41 3.35 -49.72
CA THR A 335 25.82 2.92 -50.99
C THR A 335 26.19 1.48 -51.35
N ALA A 336 27.39 1.02 -50.97
CA ALA A 336 27.85 -0.33 -51.27
C ALA A 336 27.36 -1.40 -50.28
N HIS A 337 27.13 -1.05 -49.00
CA HIS A 337 26.97 -2.06 -47.94
C HIS A 337 25.72 -1.93 -47.08
N VAL A 338 24.92 -0.85 -47.18
CA VAL A 338 23.63 -0.80 -46.49
C VAL A 338 22.63 -1.67 -47.25
N PRO A 339 22.06 -2.73 -46.63
CA PRO A 339 21.14 -3.61 -47.32
C PRO A 339 19.80 -2.92 -47.65
N PRO A 340 19.02 -3.45 -48.62
CA PRO A 340 17.64 -3.05 -48.83
C PRO A 340 16.83 -3.14 -47.53
N ARG A 341 15.88 -2.22 -47.32
CA ARG A 341 15.00 -2.27 -46.14
C ARG A 341 14.14 -3.53 -46.11
N LEU A 342 13.83 -3.96 -44.90
CA LEU A 342 12.76 -4.93 -44.66
C LEU A 342 11.41 -4.36 -45.16
N THR A 343 10.57 -5.22 -45.75
CA THR A 343 9.13 -4.95 -45.92
C THR A 343 8.45 -4.77 -44.57
N LEU A 344 7.57 -3.77 -44.45
CA LEU A 344 6.80 -3.54 -43.22
C LEU A 344 5.81 -4.68 -42.99
N GLU A 345 5.58 -5.05 -41.73
CA GLU A 345 4.47 -5.93 -41.39
C GLU A 345 3.15 -5.17 -41.49
N THR A 346 2.21 -5.68 -42.29
CA THR A 346 0.85 -5.17 -42.30
C THR A 346 0.17 -5.55 -41.00
N PRO A 347 -0.38 -4.61 -40.21
CA PRO A 347 -1.05 -4.96 -38.97
C PRO A 347 -2.23 -5.89 -39.29
N VAL A 348 -2.22 -7.09 -38.70
CA VAL A 348 -3.43 -7.92 -38.64
C VAL A 348 -4.43 -7.15 -37.78
N LEU A 349 -5.47 -6.61 -38.41
CA LEU A 349 -6.65 -6.10 -37.70
C LEU A 349 -7.32 -7.26 -36.98
N ARG A 350 -6.79 -7.65 -35.81
CA ARG A 350 -7.61 -8.26 -34.78
C ARG A 350 -8.49 -7.14 -34.27
N ALA A 351 -9.80 -7.25 -34.52
CA ALA A 351 -10.79 -6.37 -33.93
C ALA A 351 -10.64 -6.43 -32.41
N GLN A 352 -9.91 -5.48 -31.84
CA GLN A 352 -9.95 -5.17 -30.43
C GLN A 352 -11.14 -4.25 -30.26
N THR A 353 -12.22 -4.81 -29.75
CA THR A 353 -13.33 -4.04 -29.17
C THR A 353 -12.73 -3.10 -28.13
N PRO A 354 -12.97 -1.78 -28.21
CA PRO A 354 -12.48 -0.87 -27.18
C PRO A 354 -13.29 -1.11 -25.90
N LEU A 355 -12.74 -1.88 -24.97
CA LEU A 355 -13.11 -1.79 -23.56
C LEU A 355 -12.45 -0.53 -23.02
N SER A 356 -13.20 0.57 -23.04
CA SER A 356 -12.84 1.81 -22.35
C SER A 356 -13.03 1.59 -20.84
N PRO A 357 -11.98 1.63 -20.00
CA PRO A 357 -12.17 1.76 -18.57
C PRO A 357 -12.28 3.26 -18.24
N PHE A 358 -13.50 3.65 -17.90
CA PHE A 358 -13.86 4.89 -17.19
C PHE A 358 -13.91 6.21 -18.00
N SER A 359 -15.15 6.61 -18.28
CA SER A 359 -15.52 8.03 -18.38
C SER A 359 -15.35 8.69 -17.02
N GLY A 360 -14.72 9.86 -17.02
CA GLY A 360 -14.47 10.68 -15.83
C GLY A 360 -15.75 11.07 -15.09
N ASN A 361 -15.64 11.06 -13.76
CA ASN A 361 -16.64 11.60 -12.85
C ASN A 361 -16.77 13.11 -13.06
N SER A 362 -17.92 13.55 -13.55
CA SER A 362 -18.37 14.93 -13.41
C SER A 362 -19.07 15.08 -12.05
N ALA A 363 -18.64 16.07 -11.29
CA ALA A 363 -19.35 16.55 -10.12
C ALA A 363 -20.69 17.17 -10.55
N HIS A 364 -21.80 16.81 -9.90
CA HIS A 364 -22.92 17.74 -9.70
C HIS A 364 -23.80 17.41 -8.49
N ALA A 365 -23.90 18.43 -7.62
CA ALA A 365 -25.11 19.04 -7.10
C ALA A 365 -26.24 18.15 -6.58
N THR A 366 -26.36 18.20 -5.25
CA THR A 366 -27.60 18.35 -4.46
C THR A 366 -28.90 18.52 -5.25
N ARG A 367 -29.82 17.56 -5.11
CA ARG A 367 -31.26 17.84 -5.07
C ARG A 367 -32.02 16.84 -4.21
N ALA A 368 -32.92 17.43 -3.43
CA ALA A 368 -33.76 16.82 -2.42
C ALA A 368 -34.78 15.81 -2.98
N ALA A 369 -35.08 14.78 -2.19
CA ALA A 369 -36.26 13.93 -2.38
C ALA A 369 -36.91 13.63 -1.02
N ASN A 370 -37.98 14.39 -0.76
CA ASN A 370 -39.21 14.05 -0.05
C ASN A 370 -39.19 12.84 0.90
N GLY A 371 -38.96 13.12 2.18
CA GLY A 371 -39.37 12.25 3.28
C GLY A 371 -40.89 12.24 3.41
N ARG A 372 -41.50 11.07 3.23
CA ARG A 372 -42.85 10.80 3.73
C ARG A 372 -42.72 10.37 5.19
N SER A 373 -43.11 11.26 6.07
CA SER A 373 -43.24 11.05 7.51
C SER A 373 -44.40 10.09 7.79
N HIS A 374 -44.10 8.87 8.23
CA HIS A 374 -45.04 8.08 9.00
C HIS A 374 -44.86 8.44 10.47
N ALA A 375 -45.76 9.29 10.97
CA ALA A 375 -45.91 9.57 12.39
C ALA A 375 -46.53 8.34 13.06
N THR A 376 -45.78 7.68 13.93
CA THR A 376 -46.31 6.75 14.92
C THR A 376 -46.31 7.43 16.29
N SER A 377 -47.53 7.55 16.81
CA SER A 377 -47.90 8.10 18.11
C SER A 377 -47.05 7.53 19.24
N ALA A 378 -46.40 8.42 20.00
CA ALA A 378 -45.74 8.10 21.25
C ALA A 378 -46.80 7.72 22.31
N ILE A 379 -46.74 6.49 22.79
CA ILE A 379 -47.43 6.09 24.02
C ILE A 379 -46.46 6.39 25.16
N ALA A 380 -46.88 7.29 26.05
CA ALA A 380 -46.18 7.58 27.29
C ALA A 380 -46.28 6.37 28.23
N THR A 381 -45.17 5.69 28.46
CA THR A 381 -45.03 4.74 29.57
C THR A 381 -44.45 5.47 30.76
N THR A 382 -45.33 5.81 31.70
CA THR A 382 -44.96 6.07 33.10
C THR A 382 -44.39 4.79 33.70
N SER A 383 -43.07 4.73 33.93
CA SER A 383 -42.46 3.73 34.81
C SER A 383 -42.16 4.38 36.16
N THR A 384 -43.02 4.12 37.14
CA THR A 384 -42.66 4.21 38.55
C THR A 384 -41.41 3.36 38.78
N ALA A 385 -40.33 4.00 39.23
CA ALA A 385 -39.08 3.33 39.58
C ALA A 385 -39.33 2.27 40.66
N THR A 386 -39.29 1.00 40.27
CA THR A 386 -39.18 -0.11 41.22
C THR A 386 -37.82 0.00 41.89
N GLN A 387 -37.84 0.29 43.19
CA GLN A 387 -36.66 0.28 44.03
C GLN A 387 -36.10 -1.15 44.02
N ILE A 388 -34.84 -1.31 43.58
CA ILE A 388 -34.16 -2.62 43.63
C ILE A 388 -33.89 -2.91 45.10
N ASP A 389 -34.51 -3.96 45.62
CA ASP A 389 -34.24 -4.48 46.96
C ASP A 389 -32.85 -5.15 46.94
N ALA A 390 -31.84 -4.44 47.42
CA ALA A 390 -30.43 -4.81 47.39
C ALA A 390 -29.82 -4.66 48.79
N GLU A 391 -28.96 -5.61 49.15
CA GLU A 391 -28.30 -5.69 50.45
C GLU A 391 -26.78 -5.65 50.29
N ASP A 392 -26.07 -5.35 51.37
CA ASP A 392 -24.61 -5.35 51.39
C ASP A 392 -24.12 -6.81 51.31
N LEU A 393 -23.26 -7.12 50.34
CA LEU A 393 -22.68 -8.45 50.16
C LEU A 393 -21.72 -8.78 51.31
N ALA A 394 -22.11 -9.72 52.16
CA ALA A 394 -21.26 -10.19 53.26
C ALA A 394 -20.16 -11.15 52.76
N TYR A 395 -18.92 -10.93 53.20
CA TYR A 395 -17.79 -11.85 53.04
C TYR A 395 -16.89 -11.81 54.29
N SER A 396 -16.06 -12.84 54.49
CA SER A 396 -15.05 -12.89 55.55
C SER A 396 -13.63 -12.81 54.97
N LEU A 397 -12.69 -12.29 55.75
CA LEU A 397 -11.29 -12.18 55.36
C LEU A 397 -10.58 -13.49 55.67
N ARG A 398 -9.76 -13.99 54.73
CA ARG A 398 -8.91 -15.15 54.96
C ARG A 398 -7.60 -14.73 55.64
N ASP A 399 -7.15 -15.53 56.61
CA ASP A 399 -5.85 -15.35 57.24
C ASP A 399 -4.76 -16.13 56.49
N ALA A 400 -3.57 -15.53 56.41
CA ALA A 400 -2.46 -16.00 55.58
C ALA A 400 -1.91 -17.38 55.97
N THR A 401 -2.40 -17.99 57.05
CA THR A 401 -1.85 -19.20 57.67
C THR A 401 -2.62 -20.49 57.40
N GLU A 402 -3.83 -20.45 56.82
CA GLU A 402 -4.66 -21.68 56.66
C GLU A 402 -4.29 -22.54 55.44
N ASP A 403 -3.54 -22.00 54.47
CA ASP A 403 -2.98 -22.78 53.36
C ASP A 403 -1.45 -22.81 53.46
N GLY A 404 -0.94 -23.62 54.41
CA GLY A 404 0.46 -24.01 54.53
C GLY A 404 0.98 -24.87 53.37
N ALA A 405 0.61 -24.58 52.12
CA ALA A 405 1.40 -24.95 50.98
C ALA A 405 2.38 -23.81 50.75
N SER A 406 3.62 -24.01 51.22
CA SER A 406 4.79 -23.24 50.81
C SER A 406 4.62 -22.74 49.37
N ALA A 407 4.92 -21.47 49.13
CA ALA A 407 5.26 -20.92 47.84
C ALA A 407 6.47 -21.68 47.23
N ARG A 408 6.30 -22.97 46.94
CA ARG A 408 7.05 -23.63 45.89
C ARG A 408 6.49 -23.00 44.64
N LEU A 409 7.27 -22.10 44.03
CA LEU A 409 7.16 -21.81 42.61
C LEU A 409 6.97 -23.15 41.91
N SER A 410 5.74 -23.48 41.52
CA SER A 410 5.54 -24.62 40.66
C SER A 410 6.20 -24.25 39.34
N ASP A 411 6.92 -25.18 38.69
CA ASP A 411 7.44 -24.94 37.33
C ASP A 411 6.30 -24.85 36.28
N ALA A 412 5.03 -24.79 36.72
CA ALA A 412 3.86 -24.60 35.88
C ALA A 412 3.71 -23.10 35.56
N ILE A 413 3.36 -22.78 34.30
CA ILE A 413 3.17 -21.38 33.88
C ILE A 413 1.86 -20.81 34.46
N TYR A 414 0.88 -21.67 34.75
CA TYR A 414 -0.44 -21.30 35.27
C TYR A 414 -0.85 -22.19 36.45
N GLU A 415 -1.65 -21.60 37.34
CA GLU A 415 -2.21 -22.25 38.52
C GLU A 415 -3.73 -22.10 38.54
N THR A 416 -4.43 -23.10 39.08
CA THR A 416 -5.88 -23.05 39.26
C THR A 416 -6.25 -21.88 40.16
N PHE A 417 -7.19 -21.06 39.69
CA PHE A 417 -7.66 -19.89 40.40
C PHE A 417 -8.55 -20.30 41.59
N ARG A 418 -8.32 -19.65 42.73
CA ARG A 418 -9.17 -19.68 43.93
C ARG A 418 -9.11 -18.32 44.61
N LEU A 419 -10.16 -17.97 45.36
CA LEU A 419 -10.17 -16.76 46.19
C LEU A 419 -9.07 -16.87 47.27
N GLN A 420 -8.18 -15.88 47.32
CA GLN A 420 -7.01 -15.90 48.22
C GLN A 420 -7.20 -15.04 49.47
N ALA A 421 -7.85 -13.88 49.36
CA ALA A 421 -7.98 -12.91 50.44
C ALA A 421 -9.35 -12.91 51.14
N ILE A 422 -10.38 -13.43 50.45
CA ILE A 422 -11.77 -13.38 50.89
C ILE A 422 -12.45 -14.74 50.78
N ASP A 423 -13.47 -14.97 51.60
CA ASP A 423 -14.42 -16.06 51.50
C ASP A 423 -15.84 -15.49 51.43
N ILE A 424 -16.63 -15.88 50.43
CA ILE A 424 -17.97 -15.33 50.19
C ILE A 424 -18.99 -16.45 50.44
N PRO A 425 -19.67 -16.47 51.61
CA PRO A 425 -20.63 -17.50 51.93
C PRO A 425 -21.77 -17.57 50.90
N GLY A 426 -22.08 -18.78 50.42
CA GLY A 426 -23.15 -19.00 49.43
C GLY A 426 -22.78 -18.61 47.99
N ALA A 427 -21.55 -18.16 47.72
CA ALA A 427 -21.11 -17.93 46.35
C ALA A 427 -20.82 -19.25 45.63
N GLU A 428 -21.45 -19.45 44.47
CA GLU A 428 -21.18 -20.61 43.62
C GLU A 428 -19.78 -20.53 42.98
N PRO A 429 -19.10 -21.68 42.79
CA PRO A 429 -17.87 -21.74 42.02
C PRO A 429 -18.08 -21.22 40.59
N HIS A 430 -17.02 -20.74 39.96
CA HIS A 430 -17.10 -20.38 38.54
C HIS A 430 -17.50 -21.62 37.70
N PRO A 431 -18.51 -21.55 36.80
CA PRO A 431 -19.03 -22.71 36.03
C PRO A 431 -17.99 -23.47 35.19
N THR A 432 -16.82 -22.88 35.02
CA THR A 432 -15.67 -23.48 34.34
C THR A 432 -14.44 -23.12 35.13
N LYS A 433 -13.51 -24.08 35.28
CA LYS A 433 -12.28 -23.88 36.02
C LYS A 433 -11.53 -22.69 35.44
N LEU A 434 -11.18 -21.74 36.31
CA LEU A 434 -10.34 -20.60 35.95
C LEU A 434 -8.90 -20.89 36.34
N VAL A 435 -7.96 -20.32 35.60
CA VAL A 435 -6.53 -20.35 35.87
C VAL A 435 -5.98 -18.92 35.85
N GLN A 436 -4.85 -18.71 36.52
CA GLN A 436 -4.09 -17.47 36.48
C GLN A 436 -2.61 -17.80 36.29
N SER A 437 -1.79 -16.85 35.82
CA SER A 437 -0.35 -17.11 35.68
C SER A 437 0.29 -17.37 37.05
N ALA A 438 1.36 -18.16 37.10
CA ALA A 438 2.09 -18.42 38.35
C ALA A 438 2.63 -17.11 38.98
N ALA A 439 3.07 -16.17 38.14
CA ALA A 439 3.44 -14.82 38.56
C ALA A 439 2.28 -14.12 39.28
N MET A 440 1.06 -14.23 38.76
CA MET A 440 -0.13 -13.66 39.39
C MET A 440 -0.55 -14.40 40.65
N ALA A 441 -0.46 -15.72 40.67
CA ALA A 441 -0.80 -16.53 41.83
C ALA A 441 0.13 -16.29 43.03
N SER A 442 1.39 -15.90 42.77
CA SER A 442 2.40 -15.61 43.80
C SER A 442 2.11 -14.38 44.66
N VAL A 443 1.14 -13.55 44.27
CA VAL A 443 0.78 -12.31 44.96
C VAL A 443 -0.66 -12.39 45.44
N VAL A 444 -0.83 -12.30 46.76
CA VAL A 444 -2.16 -12.22 47.39
C VAL A 444 -2.71 -10.80 47.22
N PRO A 445 -3.94 -10.62 46.71
CA PRO A 445 -4.60 -9.32 46.66
C PRO A 445 -4.77 -8.70 48.06
N PRO A 446 -4.88 -7.36 48.18
CA PRO A 446 -5.04 -6.70 49.47
C PRO A 446 -6.38 -7.04 50.11
N LYS A 447 -6.47 -7.11 51.45
CA LYS A 447 -7.75 -7.40 52.13
C LYS A 447 -8.73 -6.23 51.91
N PRO A 448 -9.87 -6.42 51.20
CA PRO A 448 -10.79 -5.33 50.88
C PRO A 448 -11.69 -4.99 52.07
N THR A 449 -12.18 -3.75 52.10
CA THR A 449 -13.16 -3.23 53.07
C THR A 449 -14.51 -2.89 52.45
N TYR A 450 -14.55 -2.75 51.12
CA TYR A 450 -15.74 -2.38 50.36
C TYR A 450 -16.76 -3.51 50.30
N LEU A 451 -18.00 -3.22 50.69
CA LEU A 451 -19.15 -4.12 50.58
C LEU A 451 -20.04 -3.66 49.42
N PRO A 452 -20.10 -4.39 48.28
CA PRO A 452 -20.98 -4.03 47.18
C PRO A 452 -22.45 -4.27 47.54
N LYS A 453 -23.35 -3.42 47.02
CA LYS A 453 -24.81 -3.56 47.16
C LYS A 453 -25.39 -4.31 45.99
N LEU A 454 -25.85 -5.54 46.20
CA LEU A 454 -26.38 -6.39 45.14
C LEU A 454 -27.74 -6.97 45.54
N PRO A 455 -28.64 -7.26 44.58
CA PRO A 455 -29.87 -8.00 44.86
C PRO A 455 -29.55 -9.39 45.43
N ALA A 456 -30.29 -9.84 46.43
CA ALA A 456 -30.12 -11.17 47.04
C ALA A 456 -30.19 -12.32 46.01
N ALA A 457 -30.92 -12.12 44.91
CA ALA A 457 -31.01 -13.05 43.78
C ALA A 457 -29.65 -13.35 43.13
N VAL A 458 -28.70 -12.40 43.16
CA VAL A 458 -27.37 -12.58 42.55
C VAL A 458 -26.61 -13.73 43.20
N LEU A 459 -26.65 -13.84 44.53
CA LEU A 459 -26.07 -14.96 45.26
C LEU A 459 -26.98 -16.19 45.24
N ARG A 460 -28.25 -16.03 45.61
CA ARG A 460 -29.19 -17.16 45.78
C ARG A 460 -29.34 -17.98 44.49
N ASP A 461 -29.40 -17.30 43.35
CA ASP A 461 -29.61 -17.95 42.05
C ASP A 461 -28.28 -18.14 41.28
N GLY A 462 -27.13 -17.85 41.93
CA GLY A 462 -25.79 -18.05 41.36
C GLY A 462 -25.49 -17.21 40.10
N LEU A 463 -26.08 -16.01 39.98
CA LEU A 463 -25.97 -15.18 38.77
C LEU A 463 -24.55 -14.62 38.54
N LEU A 464 -23.78 -14.46 39.63
CA LEU A 464 -22.35 -14.16 39.64
C LEU A 464 -21.60 -15.20 40.47
N SER A 465 -20.55 -15.79 39.91
CA SER A 465 -19.66 -16.70 40.64
C SER A 465 -18.76 -15.95 41.63
N GLY A 466 -18.17 -16.67 42.59
CA GLY A 466 -17.23 -16.08 43.56
C GLY A 466 -16.08 -15.28 42.91
N ALA A 467 -15.54 -15.76 41.78
CA ALA A 467 -14.52 -15.04 41.01
C ALA A 467 -15.07 -13.71 40.43
N GLN A 468 -16.30 -13.71 39.91
CA GLN A 468 -16.90 -12.50 39.35
C GLN A 468 -17.28 -11.50 40.46
N LEU A 469 -17.72 -11.99 41.62
CA LEU A 469 -17.98 -11.16 42.80
C LEU A 469 -16.70 -10.51 43.35
N GLU A 470 -15.58 -11.23 43.38
CA GLU A 470 -14.27 -10.67 43.74
C GLU A 470 -13.91 -9.45 42.88
N THR A 471 -14.21 -9.50 41.57
CA THR A 471 -14.00 -8.34 40.67
C THR A 471 -14.88 -7.15 41.05
N VAL A 472 -16.15 -7.37 41.40
CA VAL A 472 -17.05 -6.29 41.83
C VAL A 472 -16.54 -5.65 43.13
N ILE A 473 -16.07 -6.48 44.08
CA ILE A 473 -15.50 -6.01 45.36
C ILE A 473 -14.26 -5.14 45.13
N TYR A 474 -13.26 -5.62 44.38
CA TYR A 474 -12.03 -4.84 44.16
C TYR A 474 -12.22 -3.62 43.26
N ALA A 475 -13.15 -3.68 42.29
CA ALA A 475 -13.49 -2.49 41.52
C ALA A 475 -14.08 -1.40 42.44
N GLY A 476 -14.98 -1.78 43.34
CA GLY A 476 -15.54 -0.88 44.35
C GLY A 476 -14.51 -0.35 45.34
N GLU A 477 -13.61 -1.20 45.83
CA GLU A 477 -12.49 -0.81 46.69
C GLU A 477 -11.60 0.23 46.00
N ALA A 478 -11.18 -0.03 44.75
CA ALA A 478 -10.39 0.92 43.97
C ALA A 478 -11.13 2.24 43.76
N HIS A 479 -12.43 2.18 43.44
CA HIS A 479 -13.28 3.36 43.27
C HIS A 479 -13.52 4.14 44.57
N GLY A 480 -13.25 3.56 45.74
CA GLY A 480 -13.30 4.24 47.03
C GLY A 480 -12.19 5.29 47.22
N ALA A 481 -11.09 5.19 46.47
CA ALA A 481 -9.92 6.05 46.60
C ALA A 481 -9.77 7.08 45.45
N GLN A 482 -9.02 8.14 45.73
CA GLN A 482 -8.52 9.11 44.74
C GLN A 482 -7.04 8.82 44.47
N LEU A 483 -6.54 9.16 43.29
CA LEU A 483 -5.11 9.07 42.98
C LEU A 483 -4.29 10.06 43.83
N ALA A 484 -3.09 9.64 44.24
CA ALA A 484 -2.16 10.50 44.97
C ALA A 484 -1.54 11.55 44.03
N GLY A 485 -2.03 12.78 44.12
CA GLY A 485 -1.60 13.92 43.32
C GLY A 485 -2.71 14.92 43.05
N ALA A 486 -2.36 16.00 42.36
CA ALA A 486 -3.29 17.01 41.87
C ALA A 486 -2.87 17.43 40.46
N TRP A 487 -3.82 17.68 39.58
CA TRP A 487 -3.55 17.93 38.16
C TRP A 487 -4.31 19.12 37.61
N CYS A 488 -3.68 19.88 36.72
CA CYS A 488 -4.34 20.87 35.89
C CYS A 488 -4.77 20.21 34.58
N VAL A 489 -6.03 20.42 34.19
CA VAL A 489 -6.59 19.97 32.92
C VAL A 489 -6.81 21.21 32.04
N ASP A 490 -6.34 21.18 30.81
CA ASP A 490 -6.56 22.29 29.87
C ASP A 490 -8.04 22.38 29.44
N GLU A 491 -8.46 23.54 28.89
CA GLU A 491 -9.86 23.77 28.50
C GLU A 491 -10.40 22.73 27.50
N THR A 492 -9.52 22.21 26.64
CA THR A 492 -9.89 21.20 25.65
C THR A 492 -10.04 19.79 26.26
N GLY A 493 -9.40 19.55 27.41
CA GLY A 493 -9.29 18.25 28.05
C GLY A 493 -8.29 17.31 27.37
N ASP A 494 -7.41 17.82 26.49
CA ASP A 494 -6.41 17.01 25.80
C ASP A 494 -5.09 16.89 26.57
N MET A 495 -4.78 17.83 27.47
CA MET A 495 -3.55 17.85 28.24
C MET A 495 -3.82 17.86 29.74
N VAL A 496 -3.03 17.04 30.44
CA VAL A 496 -3.01 16.98 31.90
C VAL A 496 -1.58 17.13 32.36
N SER A 497 -1.34 18.06 33.27
CA SER A 497 -0.04 18.27 33.92
C SER A 497 -0.20 18.24 35.43
N ALA A 498 0.87 17.93 36.16
CA ALA A 498 0.88 18.09 37.62
C ALA A 498 0.52 19.54 37.98
N ALA A 499 -0.36 19.71 38.96
CA ALA A 499 -0.78 21.01 39.44
C ALA A 499 0.32 21.61 40.34
N PRO A 500 0.68 22.89 40.17
CA PRO A 500 1.41 23.65 41.18
C PRO A 500 0.69 23.63 42.54
N GLU A 501 1.43 23.75 43.65
CA GLU A 501 0.86 23.70 45.02
C GLU A 501 -0.22 24.77 45.27
N ASP A 502 -0.20 25.87 44.52
CA ASP A 502 -1.09 27.03 44.61
C ASP A 502 -2.23 27.05 43.57
N ALA A 503 -2.39 25.99 42.76
CA ALA A 503 -3.42 25.95 41.73
C ALA A 503 -4.84 25.80 42.30
N THR A 504 -5.70 26.80 42.03
CA THR A 504 -7.09 26.84 42.53
C THR A 504 -8.04 25.87 41.84
N ASP A 505 -7.76 25.50 40.59
CA ASP A 505 -8.60 24.62 39.76
C ASP A 505 -8.01 23.21 39.61
N ALA A 506 -7.23 22.76 40.59
CA ALA A 506 -6.58 21.46 40.55
C ALA A 506 -7.60 20.32 40.70
N ALA A 507 -7.66 19.43 39.71
CA ALA A 507 -8.50 18.25 39.73
C ALA A 507 -7.79 17.10 40.47
N ARG A 508 -8.56 16.32 41.23
CA ARG A 508 -8.14 15.01 41.73
C ARG A 508 -8.92 13.93 40.98
N PHE A 509 -8.20 12.94 40.48
CA PHE A 509 -8.78 11.86 39.70
C PHE A 509 -9.10 10.66 40.57
N ARG A 510 -10.35 10.18 40.52
CA ARG A 510 -10.73 8.91 41.15
C ARG A 510 -9.90 7.77 40.56
N ARG A 511 -9.44 6.87 41.43
CA ARG A 511 -8.67 5.69 41.04
C ARG A 511 -9.55 4.73 40.26
N GLY A 512 -8.98 4.13 39.22
CA GLY A 512 -9.64 3.19 38.32
C GLY A 512 -9.27 1.74 38.62
N PHE A 513 -9.95 0.82 37.93
CA PHE A 513 -9.73 -0.62 38.04
C PHE A 513 -9.52 -1.23 36.64
N PHE A 514 -8.65 -2.23 36.53
CA PHE A 514 -8.35 -2.90 35.28
C PHE A 514 -8.75 -4.38 35.33
N LEU A 515 -9.77 -4.73 34.54
CA LEU A 515 -10.26 -6.08 34.35
C LEU A 515 -9.56 -6.74 33.16
N GLY A 516 -8.50 -7.50 33.46
CA GLY A 516 -7.66 -8.25 32.53
C GLY A 516 -8.08 -9.71 32.28
N ASP A 517 -9.28 -10.12 32.70
CA ASP A 517 -9.73 -11.49 32.53
C ASP A 517 -9.79 -11.92 31.06
N GLY A 518 -9.40 -13.15 30.77
CA GLY A 518 -9.36 -13.76 29.44
C GLY A 518 -10.74 -13.85 28.79
N THR A 519 -10.76 -14.17 27.49
CA THR A 519 -12.01 -14.44 26.78
C THR A 519 -12.73 -15.62 27.43
N GLY A 520 -14.05 -15.48 27.62
CA GLY A 520 -14.89 -16.52 28.21
C GLY A 520 -15.01 -16.45 29.73
N ALA A 521 -14.11 -15.83 30.49
CA ALA A 521 -14.21 -15.72 31.97
C ALA A 521 -15.39 -14.86 32.50
N GLY A 522 -16.21 -14.28 31.61
CA GLY A 522 -17.40 -13.52 32.00
C GLY A 522 -17.21 -12.01 32.18
N LYS A 523 -16.26 -11.38 31.48
CA LYS A 523 -16.02 -9.92 31.51
C LYS A 523 -17.28 -9.06 31.38
N GLY A 524 -18.15 -9.35 30.42
CA GLY A 524 -19.41 -8.62 30.26
C GLY A 524 -20.31 -8.71 31.49
N ARG A 525 -20.36 -9.89 32.13
CA ARG A 525 -21.10 -10.12 33.37
C ARG A 525 -20.48 -9.41 34.58
N GLN A 526 -19.16 -9.38 34.67
CA GLN A 526 -18.42 -8.61 35.70
C GLN A 526 -18.67 -7.11 35.54
N SER A 527 -18.57 -6.58 34.32
CA SER A 527 -18.90 -5.19 33.98
C SER A 527 -20.34 -4.84 34.36
N ALA A 528 -21.31 -5.70 34.03
CA ALA A 528 -22.69 -5.54 34.44
C ALA A 528 -22.87 -5.59 35.96
N GLY A 529 -22.10 -6.42 36.68
CA GLY A 529 -22.09 -6.49 38.14
C GLY A 529 -21.58 -5.20 38.79
N ILE A 530 -20.51 -4.60 38.27
CA ILE A 530 -19.98 -3.30 38.72
C ILE A 530 -21.02 -2.19 38.49
N LEU A 531 -21.70 -2.21 37.34
CA LEU A 531 -22.80 -1.29 37.07
C LEU A 531 -23.97 -1.48 38.03
N LEU A 532 -24.36 -2.72 38.31
CA LEU A 532 -25.48 -3.04 39.19
C LEU A 532 -25.23 -2.58 40.63
N ASP A 533 -24.02 -2.78 41.14
CA ASP A 533 -23.60 -2.27 42.45
C ASP A 533 -23.77 -0.74 42.55
N ASN A 534 -23.25 -0.02 41.56
CA ASN A 534 -23.38 1.44 41.52
C ASN A 534 -24.83 1.90 41.32
N TRP A 535 -25.62 1.15 40.54
CA TRP A 535 -27.02 1.42 40.29
C TRP A 535 -27.86 1.24 41.56
N ALA A 536 -27.60 0.19 42.34
CA ALA A 536 -28.22 -0.07 43.64
C ALA A 536 -27.86 1.01 44.68
N GLN A 537 -26.68 1.62 44.56
CA GLN A 537 -26.25 2.76 45.37
C GLN A 537 -26.81 4.12 44.90
N GLY A 538 -27.69 4.14 43.89
CA GLY A 538 -28.36 5.36 43.42
C GLY A 538 -27.66 6.08 42.27
N ARG A 539 -26.54 5.56 41.74
CA ARG A 539 -25.87 6.12 40.56
C ARG A 539 -26.56 5.60 39.30
N ARG A 540 -27.61 6.32 38.86
CA ARG A 540 -28.54 5.89 37.79
C ARG A 540 -28.11 6.26 36.36
N LYS A 541 -26.92 6.85 36.17
CA LYS A 541 -26.33 7.10 34.86
C LYS A 541 -24.99 6.38 34.77
N ALA A 542 -24.74 5.73 33.63
CA ALA A 542 -23.46 5.09 33.34
C ALA A 542 -23.15 5.12 31.84
N LEU A 543 -21.87 4.96 31.50
CA LEU A 543 -21.40 4.92 30.12
C LEU A 543 -20.68 3.58 29.84
N TRP A 544 -21.11 2.89 28.78
CA TRP A 544 -20.48 1.66 28.28
C TRP A 544 -19.93 1.90 26.88
N ILE A 545 -18.61 1.99 26.75
CA ILE A 545 -17.91 2.21 25.48
C ILE A 545 -17.31 0.88 25.03
N SER A 546 -17.56 0.45 23.80
CA SER A 546 -17.01 -0.80 23.27
C SER A 546 -16.48 -0.66 21.83
N LYS A 547 -15.90 -1.73 21.28
CA LYS A 547 -15.26 -1.71 19.94
C LYS A 547 -16.26 -1.56 18.78
N SER A 548 -17.49 -2.06 18.93
CA SER A 548 -18.47 -2.11 17.85
C SER A 548 -19.90 -2.06 18.36
N ASP A 549 -20.81 -1.48 17.57
CA ASP A 549 -22.26 -1.48 17.85
C ASP A 549 -22.83 -2.90 17.94
N LYS A 550 -22.15 -3.90 17.33
CA LYS A 550 -22.51 -5.32 17.44
C LYS A 550 -22.45 -5.86 18.87
N LEU A 551 -21.69 -5.21 19.77
CA LEU A 551 -21.54 -5.60 21.18
C LEU A 551 -22.66 -5.05 22.08
N LEU A 552 -23.58 -4.25 21.53
CA LEU A 552 -24.75 -3.77 22.28
C LEU A 552 -25.60 -4.93 22.81
N GLU A 553 -25.82 -5.97 21.99
CA GLU A 553 -26.60 -7.14 22.38
C GLU A 553 -25.93 -7.96 23.49
N ASP A 554 -24.59 -8.04 23.49
CA ASP A 554 -23.83 -8.67 24.56
C ASP A 554 -24.00 -7.89 25.87
N ALA A 555 -23.82 -6.57 25.85
CA ALA A 555 -24.02 -5.72 27.02
C ALA A 555 -25.45 -5.81 27.57
N GLN A 556 -26.45 -5.81 26.67
CA GLN A 556 -27.86 -6.00 26.99
C GLN A 556 -28.16 -7.37 27.61
N ARG A 557 -27.59 -8.44 27.05
CA ARG A 557 -27.71 -9.81 27.59
C ARG A 557 -27.10 -9.90 28.98
N ASP A 558 -25.90 -9.36 29.18
CA ASP A 558 -25.21 -9.45 30.45
C ASP A 558 -25.89 -8.62 31.55
N TRP A 559 -26.50 -7.48 31.20
CA TRP A 559 -27.37 -6.71 32.08
C TRP A 559 -28.66 -7.48 32.43
N GLN A 560 -29.33 -8.05 31.42
CA GLN A 560 -30.56 -8.83 31.62
C GLN A 560 -30.32 -10.09 32.47
N ALA A 561 -29.15 -10.73 32.33
CA ALA A 561 -28.80 -11.91 33.09
C ALA A 561 -28.63 -11.64 34.60
N LEU A 562 -28.53 -10.37 35.01
CA LEU A 562 -28.58 -9.95 36.42
C LEU A 562 -29.99 -9.49 36.85
N GLY A 563 -31.02 -9.89 36.10
CA GLY A 563 -32.42 -9.61 36.40
C GLY A 563 -32.88 -8.19 36.05
N GLN A 564 -32.10 -7.44 35.26
CA GLN A 564 -32.39 -6.03 34.96
C GLN A 564 -33.06 -5.83 33.59
N GLU A 565 -33.75 -4.70 33.42
CA GLU A 565 -34.46 -4.38 32.17
C GLU A 565 -33.49 -4.10 31.03
N ARG A 566 -33.59 -4.90 29.95
CA ARG A 566 -32.68 -4.87 28.80
C ARG A 566 -32.59 -3.48 28.16
N LEU A 567 -33.71 -2.77 28.05
CA LEU A 567 -33.80 -1.49 27.35
C LEU A 567 -33.14 -0.31 28.09
N LEU A 568 -32.71 -0.50 29.35
CA LEU A 568 -31.90 0.50 30.06
C LEU A 568 -30.51 0.70 29.43
N VAL A 569 -30.00 -0.31 28.70
CA VAL A 569 -28.80 -0.16 27.88
C VAL A 569 -29.20 0.41 26.52
N THR A 570 -29.07 1.73 26.38
CA THR A 570 -29.53 2.49 25.21
C THR A 570 -28.36 2.95 24.34
N PRO A 571 -28.36 2.69 23.02
CA PRO A 571 -27.28 3.15 22.14
C PRO A 571 -27.34 4.66 21.87
N LEU A 572 -26.18 5.32 21.94
CA LEU A 572 -26.02 6.76 21.65
C LEU A 572 -26.46 7.13 20.23
N SER A 573 -26.42 6.19 19.28
CA SER A 573 -26.86 6.41 17.89
C SER A 573 -28.33 6.80 17.75
N ARG A 574 -29.18 6.53 18.77
CA ARG A 574 -30.57 7.02 18.82
C ARG A 574 -30.68 8.54 18.98
N PHE A 575 -29.62 9.19 19.46
CA PHE A 575 -29.57 10.62 19.68
C PHE A 575 -28.64 11.26 18.64
N ALA A 576 -29.16 12.19 17.85
CA ALA A 576 -28.38 12.91 16.85
C ALA A 576 -27.25 13.71 17.52
N GLN A 577 -26.10 13.83 16.84
CA GLN A 577 -24.96 14.61 17.36
C GLN A 577 -25.37 16.07 17.58
N GLY A 578 -24.97 16.63 18.74
CA GLY A 578 -25.26 18.01 19.13
C GLY A 578 -26.71 18.27 19.59
N ARG A 579 -27.53 17.22 19.75
CA ARG A 579 -28.83 17.30 20.43
C ARG A 579 -28.71 16.79 21.86
N ASP A 580 -29.56 17.27 22.75
CA ASP A 580 -29.58 16.80 24.14
C ASP A 580 -29.99 15.32 24.20
N ILE A 581 -29.46 14.60 25.19
CA ILE A 581 -29.83 13.22 25.50
C ILE A 581 -30.88 13.28 26.62
N PRO A 582 -32.18 13.06 26.34
CA PRO A 582 -33.26 13.29 27.30
C PRO A 582 -33.43 12.16 28.34
N LEU A 583 -32.40 11.32 28.54
CA LEU A 583 -32.45 10.22 29.51
C LEU A 583 -32.15 10.76 30.92
N SER A 584 -33.11 10.66 31.84
CA SER A 584 -32.87 10.97 33.26
C SER A 584 -32.02 9.89 33.94
N GLU A 585 -32.20 8.63 33.55
CA GLU A 585 -31.45 7.46 33.98
C GLU A 585 -31.21 6.51 32.81
N GLY A 586 -30.17 5.69 32.89
CA GLY A 586 -29.83 4.68 31.89
C GLY A 586 -28.33 4.43 31.74
N ILE A 587 -28.02 3.36 31.02
CA ILE A 587 -26.67 3.00 30.60
C ILE A 587 -26.53 3.39 29.12
N LEU A 588 -25.75 4.41 28.83
CA LEU A 588 -25.51 4.85 27.47
C LEU A 588 -24.44 3.97 26.82
N PHE A 589 -24.78 3.26 25.75
CA PHE A 589 -23.86 2.42 25.00
C PHE A 589 -23.31 3.18 23.78
N THR A 590 -22.00 3.16 23.56
CA THR A 590 -21.38 3.78 22.37
C THR A 590 -20.11 3.05 21.94
N THR A 591 -19.50 3.49 20.85
CA THR A 591 -18.24 2.91 20.34
C THR A 591 -17.10 3.90 20.32
N TYR A 592 -15.85 3.40 20.41
CA TYR A 592 -14.66 4.25 20.21
C TYR A 592 -14.68 4.97 18.86
N ALA A 593 -15.21 4.33 17.81
CA ALA A 593 -15.34 4.94 16.50
C ALA A 593 -16.39 6.07 16.46
N THR A 594 -17.41 6.03 17.32
CA THR A 594 -18.39 7.12 17.48
C THR A 594 -17.79 8.29 18.28
N LEU A 595 -16.90 8.03 19.23
CA LEU A 595 -16.26 9.07 20.03
C LEU A 595 -15.33 9.97 19.21
N ARG A 596 -14.75 9.48 18.10
CA ARG A 596 -13.83 10.25 17.25
C ARG A 596 -14.45 11.45 16.51
N TYR A 597 -15.78 11.57 16.49
CA TYR A 597 -16.43 12.67 15.76
C TYR A 597 -16.25 13.99 16.51
N GLU A 598 -15.25 14.76 16.05
CA GLU A 598 -14.96 16.11 16.51
C GLU A 598 -16.06 17.12 16.11
N GLU A 599 -15.94 18.33 16.65
CA GLU A 599 -16.82 19.45 16.34
C GLU A 599 -16.76 19.78 14.84
N ARG A 600 -17.94 19.93 14.21
CA ARG A 600 -18.06 20.34 12.80
C ARG A 600 -19.04 21.50 12.69
N GLY A 601 -18.51 22.70 12.45
CA GLY A 601 -19.31 23.93 12.45
C GLY A 601 -19.90 24.17 13.84
N ALA A 602 -21.22 24.40 13.94
CA ALA A 602 -21.90 24.67 15.22
C ALA A 602 -22.35 23.41 16.00
N LYS A 603 -21.88 22.21 15.64
CA LYS A 603 -22.31 20.94 16.28
C LYS A 603 -21.25 20.42 17.25
N LYS A 604 -21.57 20.38 18.54
CA LYS A 604 -20.75 19.81 19.63
C LYS A 604 -20.15 18.44 19.27
N SER A 605 -18.95 18.15 19.80
CA SER A 605 -18.34 16.83 19.66
C SER A 605 -19.18 15.74 20.35
N ARG A 606 -19.00 14.47 19.96
CA ARG A 606 -19.68 13.36 20.64
C ARG A 606 -19.25 13.21 22.11
N VAL A 607 -18.00 13.56 22.44
CA VAL A 607 -17.50 13.56 23.82
C VAL A 607 -18.23 14.62 24.64
N ASP A 608 -18.33 15.86 24.14
CA ASP A 608 -19.00 16.94 24.87
C ASP A 608 -20.48 16.67 25.06
N GLN A 609 -21.16 16.10 24.06
CA GLN A 609 -22.56 15.66 24.19
C GLN A 609 -22.76 14.64 25.32
N ILE A 610 -21.80 13.73 25.51
CA ILE A 610 -21.84 12.74 26.61
C ILE A 610 -21.56 13.42 27.94
N VAL A 611 -20.54 14.27 28.01
CA VAL A 611 -20.18 15.01 29.23
C VAL A 611 -21.33 15.91 29.69
N ASP A 612 -22.01 16.60 28.77
CA ASP A 612 -23.20 17.41 29.07
C ASP A 612 -24.34 16.58 29.69
N TRP A 613 -24.55 15.35 29.19
CA TRP A 613 -25.58 14.45 29.72
C TRP A 613 -25.21 13.86 31.09
N LEU A 614 -23.94 13.51 31.28
CA LEU A 614 -23.43 12.97 32.55
C LEU A 614 -23.38 14.04 33.64
N GLY A 615 -22.99 15.26 33.28
CA GLY A 615 -22.71 16.37 34.19
C GLY A 615 -21.25 16.40 34.66
N ALA A 616 -20.75 17.58 35.05
CA ALA A 616 -19.37 17.76 35.51
C ALA A 616 -19.06 16.99 36.82
N ASP A 617 -20.04 16.89 37.71
CA ASP A 617 -19.94 16.19 39.00
C ASP A 617 -20.21 14.68 38.90
N PHE A 618 -20.25 14.13 37.68
CA PHE A 618 -20.58 12.73 37.47
C PHE A 618 -19.60 11.81 38.22
N ASP A 619 -20.16 11.00 39.12
CA ASP A 619 -19.44 9.99 39.90
C ASP A 619 -19.81 8.56 39.49
N GLY A 620 -20.67 8.36 38.49
CA GLY A 620 -21.04 7.02 38.02
C GLY A 620 -19.93 6.29 37.27
N VAL A 621 -20.26 5.12 36.72
CA VAL A 621 -19.29 4.21 36.08
C VAL A 621 -19.09 4.54 34.60
N ILE A 622 -17.83 4.51 34.17
CA ILE A 622 -17.42 4.51 32.76
C ILE A 622 -16.67 3.21 32.48
N LEU A 623 -17.29 2.35 31.67
CA LEU A 623 -16.68 1.12 31.20
C LEU A 623 -16.00 1.38 29.85
N PHE A 624 -14.69 1.20 29.80
CA PHE A 624 -13.95 1.07 28.56
C PHE A 624 -13.81 -0.41 28.23
N ASP A 625 -14.85 -0.98 27.61
CA ASP A 625 -14.87 -2.35 27.12
C ASP A 625 -14.03 -2.50 25.85
N GLU A 626 -13.24 -3.56 25.76
CA GLU A 626 -12.16 -3.70 24.77
C GLU A 626 -11.22 -2.49 24.74
N SER A 627 -10.78 -2.03 25.92
CA SER A 627 -9.99 -0.80 26.09
C SER A 627 -8.71 -0.71 25.26
N HIS A 628 -8.16 -1.85 24.81
CA HIS A 628 -7.04 -1.90 23.86
C HIS A 628 -7.31 -1.14 22.55
N ALA A 629 -8.58 -0.86 22.20
CA ALA A 629 -8.93 0.00 21.08
C ALA A 629 -8.45 1.47 21.26
N MET A 630 -8.13 1.88 22.49
CA MET A 630 -7.51 3.17 22.80
C MET A 630 -5.98 3.14 22.76
N ALA A 631 -5.35 2.04 22.35
CA ALA A 631 -3.90 1.99 22.15
C ALA A 631 -3.41 3.14 21.24
N ASN A 632 -2.17 3.55 21.43
CA ASN A 632 -1.58 4.72 20.77
C ASN A 632 -2.37 6.02 21.05
N ALA A 633 -2.98 6.17 22.23
CA ALA A 633 -3.55 7.44 22.69
C ALA A 633 -2.50 8.58 22.85
N ALA A 634 -1.22 8.22 22.72
CA ALA A 634 -0.04 9.05 22.73
C ALA A 634 0.66 8.97 21.38
N GLY A 635 1.29 10.04 20.91
CA GLY A 635 2.28 9.90 19.84
C GLY A 635 3.51 9.15 20.37
N SER A 636 4.11 8.30 19.55
CA SER A 636 5.34 7.56 19.88
C SER A 636 6.40 7.74 18.80
N LYS A 637 7.68 7.67 19.17
CA LYS A 637 8.78 7.61 18.20
C LYS A 637 9.04 6.16 17.82
N GLY A 638 8.79 5.79 16.56
CA GLY A 638 9.14 4.47 16.04
C GLY A 638 10.40 4.49 15.17
N GLU A 639 10.99 3.33 14.92
CA GLU A 639 12.14 3.17 14.00
C GLU A 639 11.84 3.65 12.56
N ARG A 640 10.55 3.76 12.20
CA ARG A 640 10.07 4.26 10.89
C ARG A 640 9.51 5.69 10.93
N GLY A 641 9.72 6.43 12.02
CA GLY A 641 9.25 7.82 12.21
C GLY A 641 8.25 7.99 13.36
N ASP A 642 7.81 9.24 13.57
CA ASP A 642 6.85 9.61 14.61
C ASP A 642 5.44 9.06 14.27
N VAL A 643 4.87 8.24 15.15
CA VAL A 643 3.50 7.74 15.07
C VAL A 643 2.58 8.77 15.71
N THR A 644 1.66 9.33 14.95
CA THR A 644 0.65 10.28 15.46
C THR A 644 -0.35 9.58 16.39
N ALA A 645 -0.75 10.26 17.47
CA ALA A 645 -1.75 9.76 18.42
C ALA A 645 -3.08 9.40 17.75
N SER A 646 -3.65 8.26 18.11
CA SER A 646 -4.97 7.80 17.65
C SER A 646 -6.07 8.77 18.11
N GLN A 647 -6.91 9.24 17.18
CA GLN A 647 -8.09 10.08 17.50
C GLN A 647 -9.03 9.41 18.50
N GLN A 648 -9.17 8.08 18.42
CA GLN A 648 -10.01 7.31 19.36
C GLN A 648 -9.40 7.30 20.76
N GLY A 649 -8.07 7.12 20.86
CA GLY A 649 -7.34 7.17 22.13
C GLY A 649 -7.40 8.56 22.77
N ARG A 650 -7.27 9.63 21.97
CA ARG A 650 -7.43 11.02 22.43
C ARG A 650 -8.83 11.29 22.98
N ALA A 651 -9.88 10.88 22.26
CA ALA A 651 -11.27 11.05 22.72
C ALA A 651 -11.53 10.30 24.04
N GLY A 652 -10.98 9.09 24.19
CA GLY A 652 -11.06 8.31 25.43
C GLY A 652 -10.34 8.97 26.61
N LEU A 653 -9.16 9.55 26.40
CA LEU A 653 -8.44 10.32 27.42
C LEU A 653 -9.21 11.60 27.79
N ARG A 654 -9.71 12.34 26.81
CA ARG A 654 -10.50 13.57 27.03
C ARG A 654 -11.71 13.33 27.93
N LEU A 655 -12.41 12.21 27.72
CA LEU A 655 -13.53 11.81 28.55
C LEU A 655 -13.10 11.52 30.01
N GLN A 656 -11.93 10.90 30.20
CA GLN A 656 -11.37 10.69 31.54
C GLN A 656 -10.95 12.01 32.20
N HIS A 657 -10.42 12.97 31.44
CA HIS A 657 -9.97 14.25 32.00
C HIS A 657 -11.13 15.15 32.40
N LYS A 658 -12.17 15.22 31.56
CA LYS A 658 -13.37 16.06 31.82
C LYS A 658 -14.26 15.55 32.95
N LEU A 659 -14.11 14.30 33.38
CA LEU A 659 -14.96 13.66 34.40
C LEU A 659 -14.10 13.13 35.58
N PRO A 660 -13.52 14.01 36.41
CA PRO A 660 -12.53 13.62 37.41
C PRO A 660 -13.06 12.62 38.45
N ASN A 661 -14.34 12.74 38.82
CA ASN A 661 -14.99 11.89 39.82
C ASN A 661 -15.50 10.54 39.29
N ALA A 662 -15.44 10.30 37.97
CA ALA A 662 -15.97 9.09 37.36
C ALA A 662 -15.25 7.82 37.82
N ARG A 663 -16.02 6.75 37.98
CA ARG A 663 -15.55 5.41 38.33
C ARG A 663 -15.14 4.67 37.06
N VAL A 664 -13.85 4.79 36.71
CA VAL A 664 -13.32 4.23 35.45
C VAL A 664 -12.98 2.75 35.62
N VAL A 665 -13.42 1.93 34.67
CA VAL A 665 -13.04 0.52 34.55
C VAL A 665 -12.51 0.28 33.15
N TYR A 666 -11.29 -0.22 33.05
CA TYR A 666 -10.70 -0.69 31.80
C TYR A 666 -10.91 -2.19 31.69
N VAL A 667 -11.47 -2.65 30.57
CA VAL A 667 -11.82 -4.05 30.38
C VAL A 667 -11.13 -4.57 29.13
N SER A 668 -10.06 -5.34 29.29
CA SER A 668 -9.34 -5.92 28.16
C SER A 668 -8.43 -7.09 28.56
N ALA A 669 -8.62 -8.25 27.93
CA ALA A 669 -7.76 -9.42 28.14
C ALA A 669 -6.30 -9.20 27.68
N THR A 670 -6.07 -8.25 26.76
CA THR A 670 -4.76 -7.96 26.16
C THR A 670 -4.17 -6.65 26.69
N GLY A 671 -4.75 -6.08 27.74
CA GLY A 671 -4.32 -4.81 28.34
C GLY A 671 -2.86 -4.80 28.79
N ALA A 672 -2.40 -5.90 29.38
CA ALA A 672 -1.07 -6.05 29.96
C ALA A 672 -0.11 -6.87 29.06
N THR A 673 -0.38 -7.03 27.76
CA THR A 673 0.51 -7.78 26.85
C THR A 673 1.58 -6.90 26.17
N SER A 674 1.36 -5.59 26.14
CA SER A 674 2.29 -4.57 25.62
C SER A 674 2.11 -3.30 26.43
N VAL A 675 3.19 -2.56 26.71
CA VAL A 675 3.11 -1.33 27.51
C VAL A 675 2.22 -0.25 26.86
N HIS A 676 2.16 -0.20 25.52
CA HIS A 676 1.28 0.72 24.81
C HIS A 676 -0.21 0.48 25.10
N ASN A 677 -0.57 -0.75 25.51
CA ASN A 677 -1.92 -1.10 25.92
C ASN A 677 -2.26 -0.67 27.36
N LEU A 678 -1.32 -0.08 28.11
CA LEU A 678 -1.56 0.56 29.41
C LEU A 678 -1.40 2.08 29.36
N ALA A 679 -0.86 2.63 28.27
CA ALA A 679 -0.62 4.07 28.12
C ALA A 679 -1.91 4.93 28.11
N TYR A 680 -3.09 4.33 27.92
CA TYR A 680 -4.39 5.01 28.04
C TYR A 680 -5.03 4.86 29.43
N ALA A 681 -4.47 4.01 30.30
CA ALA A 681 -5.04 3.62 31.59
C ALA A 681 -4.63 4.57 32.73
N GLN A 682 -4.75 5.88 32.52
CA GLN A 682 -4.26 6.91 33.43
C GLN A 682 -4.84 6.81 34.85
N ARG A 683 -6.07 6.31 34.99
CA ARG A 683 -6.72 6.15 36.30
C ARG A 683 -6.10 5.06 37.18
N LEU A 684 -5.15 4.27 36.67
CA LEU A 684 -4.34 3.37 37.49
C LEU A 684 -3.24 4.07 38.29
N GLY A 685 -2.92 5.34 37.97
CA GLY A 685 -1.89 6.10 38.69
C GLY A 685 -0.45 5.70 38.37
N LEU A 686 -0.22 5.05 37.22
CA LEU A 686 1.09 4.51 36.82
C LEU A 686 2.17 5.58 36.55
N TRP A 687 1.80 6.84 36.43
CA TRP A 687 2.70 7.97 36.22
C TRP A 687 2.09 9.28 36.71
N GLY A 688 2.95 10.28 36.94
CA GLY A 688 2.55 11.66 37.24
C GLY A 688 1.89 11.87 38.61
N GLY A 689 1.96 10.87 39.49
CA GLY A 689 1.52 10.93 40.88
C GLY A 689 2.61 10.36 41.80
N GLU A 690 2.38 10.42 43.11
CA GLU A 690 3.37 9.97 44.13
C GLU A 690 3.45 8.45 44.29
N ASP A 691 2.44 7.72 43.79
CA ASP A 691 2.31 6.25 43.94
C ASP A 691 3.34 5.45 43.12
N PHE A 692 3.88 6.01 42.03
CA PHE A 692 4.80 5.34 41.11
C PHE A 692 5.99 6.23 40.75
N PRO A 693 7.18 5.67 40.44
CA PRO A 693 8.41 6.44 40.26
C PRO A 693 8.49 7.22 38.94
N PHE A 694 7.46 7.16 38.08
CA PHE A 694 7.50 7.74 36.74
C PHE A 694 6.83 9.12 36.73
N SER A 695 7.59 10.16 36.37
CA SER A 695 7.07 11.53 36.33
C SER A 695 6.15 11.75 35.13
N THR A 696 6.44 11.06 34.01
CA THR A 696 5.67 11.19 32.77
C THR A 696 5.31 9.84 32.16
N ARG A 697 4.26 9.82 31.35
CA ARG A 697 3.87 8.64 30.56
C ARG A 697 4.98 8.15 29.63
N ALA A 698 5.75 9.05 29.02
CA ALA A 698 6.82 8.67 28.08
C ALA A 698 7.94 7.91 28.78
N GLU A 699 8.31 8.36 29.98
CA GLU A 699 9.30 7.70 30.85
C GLU A 699 8.84 6.29 31.25
N PHE A 700 7.56 6.14 31.65
CA PHE A 700 6.96 4.84 31.95
C PHE A 700 7.03 3.89 30.74
N VAL A 701 6.61 4.34 29.56
CA VAL A 701 6.62 3.52 28.33
C VAL A 701 8.03 3.03 28.02
N GLN A 702 9.01 3.95 28.03
CA GLN A 702 10.40 3.63 27.73
C GLN A 702 11.01 2.64 28.73
N ALA A 703 10.75 2.81 30.02
CA ALA A 703 11.29 1.94 31.07
C ALA A 703 10.75 0.50 30.97
N ILE A 704 9.45 0.33 30.74
CA ILE A 704 8.85 -1.00 30.62
C ILE A 704 9.23 -1.67 29.29
N GLU A 705 9.34 -0.91 28.19
CA GLU A 705 9.85 -1.43 26.90
C GLU A 705 11.27 -1.98 27.01
N ALA A 706 12.17 -1.25 27.67
CA ALA A 706 13.55 -1.67 27.89
C ALA A 706 13.65 -2.97 28.71
N GLY A 707 12.72 -3.18 29.66
CA GLY A 707 12.66 -4.38 30.50
C GLY A 707 11.90 -5.57 29.88
N GLY A 708 11.21 -5.39 28.75
CA GLY A 708 10.49 -6.43 28.03
C GLY A 708 9.41 -7.15 28.86
N VAL A 709 9.21 -8.45 28.59
CA VAL A 709 8.14 -9.26 29.21
C VAL A 709 8.28 -9.34 30.74
N ALA A 710 9.51 -9.40 31.26
CA ALA A 710 9.76 -9.49 32.70
C ALA A 710 9.27 -8.24 33.45
N ALA A 711 9.53 -7.04 32.91
CA ALA A 711 9.03 -5.80 33.50
C ALA A 711 7.49 -5.72 33.48
N MET A 712 6.86 -6.25 32.43
CA MET A 712 5.42 -6.32 32.33
C MET A 712 4.81 -7.30 33.36
N GLU A 713 5.47 -8.42 33.63
CA GLU A 713 5.02 -9.35 34.68
C GLU A 713 5.12 -8.73 36.08
N VAL A 714 6.18 -7.99 36.38
CA VAL A 714 6.35 -7.27 37.65
C VAL A 714 5.26 -6.21 37.81
N LEU A 715 5.03 -5.39 36.78
CA LEU A 715 4.00 -4.36 36.81
C LEU A 715 2.59 -4.96 37.01
N ALA A 716 2.27 -6.08 36.37
CA ALA A 716 1.01 -6.77 36.60
C ALA A 716 0.87 -7.25 38.06
N ARG A 717 1.95 -7.79 38.64
CA ARG A 717 2.02 -8.21 40.05
C ARG A 717 1.80 -7.06 41.02
N ASP A 718 2.42 -5.91 40.76
CA ASP A 718 2.26 -4.72 41.59
C ASP A 718 0.83 -4.17 41.49
N LEU A 719 0.24 -4.14 40.29
CA LEU A 719 -1.16 -3.74 40.16
C LEU A 719 -2.12 -4.68 40.90
N ARG A 720 -1.83 -6.00 40.94
CA ARG A 720 -2.62 -6.96 41.73
C ARG A 720 -2.44 -6.77 43.23
N SER A 721 -1.22 -6.53 43.72
CA SER A 721 -0.97 -6.27 45.15
C SER A 721 -1.65 -4.99 45.64
N LEU A 722 -1.83 -4.02 44.74
CA LEU A 722 -2.60 -2.80 44.98
C LEU A 722 -4.12 -2.98 44.82
N GLY A 723 -4.61 -4.15 44.40
CA GLY A 723 -6.03 -4.42 44.17
C GLY A 723 -6.60 -3.74 42.92
N LEU A 724 -5.76 -3.30 41.99
CA LEU A 724 -6.14 -2.55 40.79
C LEU A 724 -6.26 -3.39 39.53
N TYR A 725 -5.83 -4.66 39.58
CA TYR A 725 -5.78 -5.55 38.42
C TYR A 725 -6.14 -6.99 38.75
N THR A 726 -7.04 -7.57 37.95
CA THR A 726 -7.35 -9.01 37.96
C THR A 726 -7.20 -9.58 36.57
N ALA A 727 -6.52 -10.72 36.43
CA ALA A 727 -6.41 -11.42 35.15
C ALA A 727 -6.46 -12.95 35.33
N ARG A 728 -7.60 -13.51 34.96
CA ARG A 728 -7.91 -14.94 35.00
C ARG A 728 -8.35 -15.41 33.64
N SER A 729 -7.90 -16.58 33.22
CA SER A 729 -8.26 -17.22 31.96
C SER A 729 -9.09 -18.47 32.20
N LEU A 730 -9.88 -18.88 31.22
CA LEU A 730 -10.46 -20.21 31.24
C LEU A 730 -9.37 -21.26 31.21
N SER A 731 -9.54 -22.31 31.99
CA SER A 731 -8.73 -23.50 31.85
C SER A 731 -9.00 -24.16 30.49
N TYR A 732 -7.94 -24.60 29.83
CA TYR A 732 -8.02 -25.49 28.68
C TYR A 732 -8.03 -26.98 29.10
N ASP A 733 -8.19 -27.25 30.40
CA ASP A 733 -8.39 -28.60 30.93
C ASP A 733 -9.56 -29.29 30.21
N GLY A 734 -9.29 -30.46 29.62
CA GLY A 734 -10.24 -31.22 28.80
C GLY A 734 -10.37 -30.79 27.34
N VAL A 735 -9.70 -29.71 26.89
CA VAL A 735 -9.64 -29.37 25.45
C VAL A 735 -8.64 -30.29 24.76
N GLU A 736 -9.11 -31.00 23.74
CA GLU A 736 -8.28 -31.85 22.90
C GLU A 736 -7.78 -31.08 21.67
N TYR A 737 -6.60 -31.47 21.17
CA TYR A 737 -5.99 -30.86 19.99
C TYR A 737 -5.58 -31.93 18.99
N GLU A 738 -5.95 -31.74 17.73
CA GLU A 738 -5.61 -32.68 16.66
C GLU A 738 -5.14 -31.89 15.44
N MET A 739 -3.96 -32.19 14.89
CA MET A 739 -3.50 -31.49 13.68
C MET A 739 -4.12 -32.13 12.45
N LEU A 740 -4.79 -31.34 11.59
CA LEU A 740 -5.19 -31.79 10.26
C LEU A 740 -4.15 -31.33 9.23
N GLU A 741 -3.25 -32.23 8.85
CA GLU A 741 -2.26 -31.98 7.80
C GLU A 741 -2.81 -32.42 6.43
N HIS A 742 -2.78 -31.52 5.46
CA HIS A 742 -3.06 -31.78 4.07
C HIS A 742 -1.74 -31.95 3.30
N ALA A 743 -1.45 -33.17 2.85
CA ALA A 743 -0.35 -33.39 1.92
C ALA A 743 -0.76 -32.91 0.53
N LEU A 744 -0.02 -31.94 -0.04
CA LEU A 744 -0.28 -31.48 -1.40
C LEU A 744 -0.18 -32.65 -2.39
N THR A 745 -1.20 -32.81 -3.22
CA THR A 745 -1.16 -33.77 -4.33
C THR A 745 -0.09 -33.36 -5.35
N PRO A 746 0.40 -34.29 -6.20
CA PRO A 746 1.34 -33.94 -7.26
C PRO A 746 0.84 -32.81 -8.17
N GLU A 747 -0.46 -32.77 -8.45
CA GLU A 747 -1.10 -31.70 -9.21
C GLU A 747 -1.04 -30.36 -8.45
N GLN A 748 -1.46 -30.32 -7.18
CA GLN A 748 -1.41 -29.09 -6.37
C GLN A 748 0.02 -28.56 -6.22
N ARG A 749 1.01 -29.46 -6.09
CA ARG A 749 2.42 -29.08 -6.08
C ARG A 749 2.83 -28.43 -7.40
N GLY A 750 2.45 -29.01 -8.54
CA GLY A 750 2.68 -28.41 -9.86
C GLY A 750 2.03 -27.02 -10.00
N ILE A 751 0.83 -26.83 -9.48
CA ILE A 751 0.15 -25.52 -9.43
C ILE A 751 0.94 -24.53 -8.56
N TYR A 752 1.32 -24.93 -7.35
CA TYR A 752 2.08 -24.09 -6.42
C TYR A 752 3.42 -23.66 -7.03
N ASP A 753 4.16 -24.60 -7.63
CA ASP A 753 5.45 -24.35 -8.26
C ASP A 753 5.30 -23.41 -9.47
N ALA A 754 4.25 -23.58 -10.28
CA ALA A 754 3.96 -22.69 -11.41
C ALA A 754 3.71 -21.25 -10.95
N TYR A 755 2.93 -21.04 -9.89
CA TYR A 755 2.73 -19.71 -9.31
C TYR A 755 4.01 -19.17 -8.67
N ALA A 756 4.80 -19.98 -7.96
CA ALA A 756 6.07 -19.56 -7.39
C ALA A 756 7.06 -19.06 -8.47
N LEU A 757 7.16 -19.79 -9.58
CA LEU A 757 7.95 -19.38 -10.74
C LEU A 757 7.42 -18.08 -11.35
N ALA A 758 6.10 -17.96 -11.51
CA ALA A 758 5.48 -16.74 -12.06
C ALA A 758 5.74 -15.52 -11.17
N PHE A 759 5.66 -15.65 -9.84
CA PHE A 759 6.02 -14.56 -8.93
C PHE A 759 7.51 -14.17 -9.03
N GLY A 760 8.41 -15.12 -9.32
CA GLY A 760 9.80 -14.81 -9.67
C GLY A 760 9.92 -14.00 -10.96
N VAL A 761 9.09 -14.29 -11.98
CA VAL A 761 9.00 -13.48 -13.21
C VAL A 761 8.46 -12.07 -12.91
N ILE A 762 7.44 -11.94 -12.06
CA ILE A 762 6.93 -10.63 -11.63
C ILE A 762 8.02 -9.84 -10.90
N HIS A 763 8.79 -10.48 -10.03
CA HIS A 763 9.86 -9.82 -9.28
C HIS A 763 10.95 -9.25 -10.21
N ARG A 764 11.40 -10.01 -11.21
CA ARG A 764 12.35 -9.53 -12.23
C ARG A 764 11.78 -8.37 -13.04
N ASN A 765 10.55 -8.50 -13.52
CA ASN A 765 9.88 -7.45 -14.29
C ASN A 765 9.56 -6.21 -13.44
N LEU A 766 9.36 -6.35 -12.13
CA LEU A 766 9.18 -5.21 -11.23
C LEU A 766 10.44 -4.35 -11.21
N SER A 767 11.62 -4.95 -11.12
CA SER A 767 12.89 -4.22 -11.20
C SER A 767 13.05 -3.52 -12.55
N ALA A 768 12.79 -4.22 -13.65
CA ALA A 768 12.84 -3.64 -15.00
C ALA A 768 11.83 -2.50 -15.18
N ALA A 769 10.60 -2.65 -14.68
CA ALA A 769 9.57 -1.61 -14.74
C ALA A 769 9.95 -0.38 -13.92
N LEU A 770 10.54 -0.55 -12.73
CA LEU A 770 11.04 0.57 -11.93
C LEU A 770 12.17 1.34 -12.63
N GLU A 771 13.03 0.64 -13.37
CA GLU A 771 14.09 1.25 -14.17
C GLU A 771 13.51 1.97 -15.40
N ALA A 772 12.65 1.31 -16.17
CA ALA A 772 11.98 1.91 -17.34
C ALA A 772 11.16 3.15 -16.97
N ALA A 773 10.51 3.13 -15.80
CA ALA A 773 9.76 4.25 -15.26
C ALA A 773 10.64 5.38 -14.68
N ASN A 774 11.97 5.26 -14.65
CA ASN A 774 12.91 6.19 -14.01
C ASN A 774 12.74 6.33 -12.49
N ILE A 775 12.25 5.31 -11.80
CA ILE A 775 12.22 5.26 -10.33
C ILE A 775 13.59 4.80 -9.79
N THR A 776 14.27 3.93 -10.54
CA THR A 776 15.67 3.54 -10.37
C THR A 776 16.48 3.91 -11.60
N GLY A 777 17.78 4.16 -11.43
CA GLY A 777 18.73 4.40 -12.51
C GLY A 777 20.07 3.71 -12.23
N GLU A 778 21.06 3.92 -13.10
CA GLU A 778 22.36 3.23 -13.04
C GLU A 778 23.10 3.42 -11.71
N ASN A 779 23.05 4.63 -11.14
CA ASN A 779 23.73 4.98 -9.90
C ASN A 779 22.85 4.80 -8.64
N GLY A 780 21.71 4.10 -8.75
CA GLY A 780 20.86 3.76 -7.63
C GLY A 780 19.41 4.23 -7.73
N THR A 781 18.79 4.51 -6.58
CA THR A 781 17.35 4.80 -6.52
C THR A 781 17.08 6.29 -6.66
N LEU A 782 16.39 6.70 -7.72
CA LEU A 782 16.01 8.09 -8.01
C LEU A 782 14.80 8.55 -7.19
N ASN A 783 13.88 7.63 -6.90
CA ASN A 783 12.74 7.91 -6.03
C ASN A 783 12.53 6.77 -5.02
N ARG A 784 13.05 6.97 -3.79
CA ARG A 784 12.99 5.96 -2.72
C ARG A 784 11.56 5.65 -2.27
N GLN A 785 10.69 6.66 -2.24
CA GLN A 785 9.30 6.50 -1.81
C GLN A 785 8.51 5.67 -2.81
N ALA A 786 8.61 5.97 -4.12
CA ALA A 786 7.96 5.21 -5.18
C ALA A 786 8.45 3.75 -5.21
N LYS A 787 9.77 3.52 -5.09
CA LYS A 787 10.35 2.17 -4.99
C LYS A 787 9.82 1.40 -3.79
N SER A 788 9.78 2.04 -2.62
CA SER A 788 9.28 1.44 -1.38
C SER A 788 7.79 1.10 -1.49
N ALA A 789 6.98 2.01 -2.03
CA ALA A 789 5.55 1.80 -2.25
C ALA A 789 5.29 0.62 -3.20
N ALA A 790 5.99 0.56 -4.34
CA ALA A 790 5.85 -0.53 -5.31
C ALA A 790 6.24 -1.89 -4.72
N ARG A 791 7.38 -1.97 -4.02
CA ARG A 791 7.81 -3.20 -3.33
C ARG A 791 6.85 -3.60 -2.22
N SER A 792 6.36 -2.66 -1.42
CA SER A 792 5.41 -2.93 -0.35
C SER A 792 4.08 -3.46 -0.91
N ALA A 793 3.58 -2.89 -2.00
CA ALA A 793 2.38 -3.35 -2.67
C ALA A 793 2.56 -4.78 -3.21
N PHE A 794 3.68 -5.06 -3.87
CA PHE A 794 4.03 -6.39 -4.39
C PHE A 794 4.11 -7.44 -3.27
N GLU A 795 4.91 -7.20 -2.24
CA GLU A 795 5.12 -8.15 -1.14
C GLU A 795 3.81 -8.44 -0.40
N SER A 796 2.98 -7.40 -0.20
CA SER A 796 1.66 -7.56 0.40
C SER A 796 0.72 -8.40 -0.48
N ALA A 797 0.75 -8.21 -1.80
CA ALA A 797 -0.05 -9.00 -2.74
C ALA A 797 0.42 -10.46 -2.77
N LYS A 798 1.73 -10.70 -2.83
CA LYS A 798 2.36 -12.04 -2.79
C LYS A 798 1.97 -12.82 -1.53
N GLN A 799 2.10 -12.21 -0.36
CA GLN A 799 1.74 -12.85 0.92
C GLN A 799 0.27 -13.24 0.98
N ARG A 800 -0.64 -12.34 0.58
CA ARG A 800 -2.08 -12.62 0.53
C ARG A 800 -2.40 -13.73 -0.46
N PHE A 801 -1.82 -13.68 -1.65
CA PHE A 801 -2.03 -14.67 -2.69
C PHE A 801 -1.67 -16.09 -2.22
N PHE A 802 -0.45 -16.29 -1.72
CA PHE A 802 -0.02 -17.63 -1.26
C PHE A 802 -0.80 -18.11 -0.04
N GLY A 803 -1.16 -17.20 0.88
CA GLY A 803 -2.04 -17.53 2.00
C GLY A 803 -3.40 -18.05 1.53
N HIS A 804 -4.01 -17.38 0.54
CA HIS A 804 -5.29 -17.81 -0.04
C HIS A 804 -5.17 -19.10 -0.85
N LEU A 805 -4.09 -19.25 -1.62
CA LEU A 805 -3.82 -20.44 -2.43
C LEU A 805 -3.70 -21.68 -1.54
N LEU A 806 -2.87 -21.63 -0.50
CA LEU A 806 -2.67 -22.75 0.42
C LEU A 806 -3.95 -23.08 1.21
N THR A 807 -4.69 -22.04 1.65
CA THR A 807 -5.99 -22.21 2.29
C THR A 807 -7.00 -22.93 1.38
N SER A 808 -7.01 -22.57 0.11
CA SER A 808 -7.86 -23.19 -0.90
C SER A 808 -7.43 -24.63 -1.21
N MET A 809 -6.13 -24.90 -1.28
CA MET A 809 -5.58 -26.24 -1.55
C MET A 809 -5.87 -27.24 -0.44
N LYS A 810 -5.85 -26.84 0.84
CA LYS A 810 -6.14 -27.73 1.98
C LYS A 810 -7.63 -27.95 2.27
N THR A 811 -8.52 -27.24 1.57
CA THR A 811 -9.97 -27.33 1.79
C THR A 811 -10.58 -28.71 1.50
N PRO A 812 -10.11 -29.51 0.52
CA PRO A 812 -10.61 -30.88 0.32
C PRO A 812 -10.44 -31.79 1.55
N SER A 813 -9.27 -31.76 2.21
CA SER A 813 -9.06 -32.52 3.46
C SER A 813 -9.93 -32.01 4.61
N LEU A 814 -10.15 -30.69 4.68
CA LEU A 814 -11.10 -30.10 5.62
C LEU A 814 -12.52 -30.63 5.38
N ILE A 815 -12.99 -30.65 4.13
CA ILE A 815 -14.32 -31.15 3.75
C ILE A 815 -14.49 -32.60 4.19
N SER A 816 -13.54 -33.49 3.87
CA SER A 816 -13.60 -34.89 4.27
C SER A 816 -13.61 -35.07 5.79
N SER A 817 -12.87 -34.24 6.52
CA SER A 817 -12.86 -34.25 7.98
C SER A 817 -14.23 -33.80 8.56
N ILE A 818 -14.83 -32.74 8.01
CA ILE A 818 -16.16 -32.27 8.43
C ILE A 818 -17.22 -33.34 8.20
N GLU A 819 -17.18 -34.02 7.05
CA GLU A 819 -18.11 -35.12 6.75
C GLU A 819 -18.03 -36.24 7.80
N ALA A 820 -16.82 -36.62 8.20
CA ALA A 820 -16.60 -37.62 9.25
C ALA A 820 -17.15 -37.16 10.61
N ASP A 821 -16.91 -35.91 10.99
CA ASP A 821 -17.42 -35.37 12.26
C ASP A 821 -18.93 -35.21 12.28
N LEU A 822 -19.53 -34.82 11.16
CA LEU A 822 -20.99 -34.78 11.03
C LEU A 822 -21.60 -36.18 11.15
N ALA A 823 -20.94 -37.21 10.59
CA ALA A 823 -21.35 -38.60 10.75
C ALA A 823 -21.20 -39.09 12.21
N ALA A 824 -20.18 -38.62 12.93
CA ALA A 824 -19.98 -38.88 14.35
C ALA A 824 -20.96 -38.10 15.27
N GLY A 825 -21.84 -37.26 14.71
CA GLY A 825 -22.82 -36.50 15.48
C GLY A 825 -22.29 -35.16 16.05
N HIS A 826 -21.08 -34.75 15.69
CA HIS A 826 -20.47 -33.49 16.12
C HIS A 826 -21.00 -32.29 15.32
N ALA A 827 -20.60 -31.07 15.74
CA ALA A 827 -20.85 -29.83 15.00
C ALA A 827 -19.53 -29.18 14.63
N ALA A 828 -19.39 -28.77 13.37
CA ALA A 828 -18.17 -28.17 12.84
C ALA A 828 -18.22 -26.64 12.96
N VAL A 829 -17.14 -26.04 13.45
CA VAL A 829 -16.95 -24.58 13.51
C VAL A 829 -15.65 -24.23 12.78
N ILE A 830 -15.71 -23.37 11.77
CA ILE A 830 -14.59 -23.10 10.87
C ILE A 830 -14.22 -21.62 10.99
N GLN A 831 -12.99 -21.37 11.41
CA GLN A 831 -12.44 -20.03 11.52
C GLN A 831 -11.61 -19.68 10.28
N ILE A 832 -11.97 -18.58 9.63
CA ILE A 832 -11.27 -18.04 8.46
C ILE A 832 -10.98 -16.54 8.66
N VAL A 833 -9.99 -15.99 7.94
CA VAL A 833 -9.75 -14.53 7.94
C VAL A 833 -10.23 -13.92 6.63
N SER A 834 -9.90 -14.58 5.53
CA SER A 834 -10.11 -14.09 4.18
C SER A 834 -11.39 -14.67 3.59
N THR A 835 -12.37 -13.81 3.32
CA THR A 835 -13.70 -14.20 2.82
C THR A 835 -13.83 -14.13 1.30
N GLY A 836 -12.84 -13.52 0.61
CA GLY A 836 -12.90 -13.25 -0.84
C GLY A 836 -13.88 -12.14 -1.24
N GLU A 837 -14.50 -11.44 -0.29
CA GLU A 837 -15.60 -10.50 -0.55
C GLU A 837 -15.23 -9.37 -1.51
N ALA A 838 -14.13 -8.65 -1.26
CA ALA A 838 -13.74 -7.51 -2.08
C ALA A 838 -13.42 -7.90 -3.53
N LEU A 839 -12.78 -9.06 -3.72
CA LEU A 839 -12.47 -9.61 -5.03
C LEU A 839 -13.76 -10.00 -5.76
N MET A 840 -14.64 -10.71 -5.07
CA MET A 840 -15.94 -11.14 -5.61
C MET A 840 -16.81 -9.92 -5.98
N GLU A 841 -16.97 -8.93 -5.10
CA GLU A 841 -17.76 -7.73 -5.38
C GLU A 841 -17.26 -6.98 -6.62
N ARG A 842 -15.94 -6.84 -6.78
CA ARG A 842 -15.37 -6.16 -7.96
C ARG A 842 -15.57 -6.97 -9.25
N ARG A 843 -15.48 -8.30 -9.19
CA ARG A 843 -15.79 -9.14 -10.36
C ARG A 843 -17.27 -9.15 -10.69
N LEU A 844 -18.14 -9.15 -9.68
CA LEU A 844 -19.59 -9.06 -9.88
C LEU A 844 -20.03 -7.69 -10.43
N SER A 845 -19.30 -6.60 -10.16
CA SER A 845 -19.63 -5.28 -10.73
C SER A 845 -19.44 -5.21 -12.24
N ASP A 846 -18.61 -6.09 -12.80
CA ASP A 846 -18.38 -6.20 -14.24
C ASP A 846 -19.43 -7.09 -14.94
N ILE A 847 -20.30 -7.76 -14.18
CA ILE A 847 -21.30 -8.71 -14.69
C ILE A 847 -22.70 -8.09 -14.59
N PRO A 848 -23.44 -7.99 -15.71
CA PRO A 848 -24.84 -7.58 -15.70
C PRO A 848 -25.68 -8.42 -14.73
N THR A 849 -26.59 -7.79 -13.98
CA THR A 849 -27.36 -8.46 -12.92
C THR A 849 -28.28 -9.58 -13.43
N ASP A 850 -28.65 -9.57 -14.71
CA ASP A 850 -29.41 -10.62 -15.37
C ASP A 850 -28.61 -11.92 -15.58
N GLU A 851 -27.28 -11.83 -15.64
CA GLU A 851 -26.37 -12.98 -15.74
C GLU A 851 -26.04 -13.61 -14.37
N TRP A 852 -26.50 -13.02 -13.26
CA TRP A 852 -26.22 -13.53 -11.91
C TRP A 852 -26.82 -14.92 -11.61
N ASN A 853 -27.69 -15.42 -12.50
CA ASN A 853 -28.25 -16.76 -12.43
C ASN A 853 -27.40 -17.84 -13.14
N ASP A 854 -26.30 -17.48 -13.82
CA ASP A 854 -25.30 -18.40 -14.37
C ASP A 854 -23.93 -17.69 -14.49
N VAL A 855 -23.24 -17.50 -13.35
CA VAL A 855 -21.94 -16.81 -13.32
C VAL A 855 -20.83 -17.73 -13.81
N ARG A 856 -20.08 -17.28 -14.83
CA ARG A 856 -18.93 -18.00 -15.41
C ARG A 856 -17.58 -17.31 -15.21
N VAL A 857 -17.54 -16.31 -14.34
CA VAL A 857 -16.34 -15.50 -14.09
C VAL A 857 -15.45 -16.18 -13.06
N ASP A 858 -14.14 -16.10 -13.29
CA ASP A 858 -13.15 -16.54 -12.33
C ASP A 858 -13.17 -15.62 -11.10
N ILE A 859 -13.31 -16.23 -9.92
CA ILE A 859 -13.32 -15.57 -8.60
C ILE A 859 -12.23 -16.16 -7.69
N THR A 860 -11.27 -16.87 -8.28
CA THR A 860 -10.19 -17.57 -7.57
C THR A 860 -9.08 -16.61 -7.12
N PRO A 861 -8.18 -17.03 -6.20
CA PRO A 861 -7.05 -16.21 -5.77
C PRO A 861 -6.17 -15.71 -6.92
N ARG A 862 -6.18 -16.37 -8.08
CA ARG A 862 -5.50 -15.92 -9.31
C ARG A 862 -5.85 -14.48 -9.65
N GLU A 863 -7.13 -14.12 -9.54
CA GLU A 863 -7.63 -12.79 -9.85
C GLU A 863 -7.03 -11.72 -8.93
N ALA A 864 -6.79 -12.01 -7.65
CA ALA A 864 -6.12 -11.06 -6.76
C ALA A 864 -4.70 -10.70 -7.22
N CYS A 865 -4.01 -11.63 -7.90
CA CYS A 865 -2.70 -11.36 -8.50
C CYS A 865 -2.84 -10.49 -9.77
N LEU A 866 -3.80 -10.81 -10.64
CA LEU A 866 -4.10 -10.02 -11.84
C LEU A 866 -4.49 -8.58 -11.47
N ASP A 867 -5.18 -8.41 -10.36
CA ASP A 867 -5.60 -7.10 -9.86
C ASP A 867 -4.46 -6.24 -9.39
N TYR A 868 -3.50 -6.85 -8.68
CA TYR A 868 -2.26 -6.20 -8.34
C TYR A 868 -1.53 -5.74 -9.61
N LEU A 869 -1.44 -6.61 -10.62
CA LEU A 869 -0.79 -6.23 -11.87
C LEU A 869 -1.49 -5.07 -12.57
N ALA A 870 -2.82 -5.14 -12.69
CA ALA A 870 -3.61 -4.12 -13.37
C ALA A 870 -3.57 -2.74 -12.68
N HIS A 871 -3.56 -2.69 -11.34
CA HIS A 871 -3.79 -1.46 -10.59
C HIS A 871 -2.62 -0.98 -9.72
N SER A 872 -1.62 -1.81 -9.46
CA SER A 872 -0.54 -1.51 -8.51
C SER A 872 0.86 -1.78 -9.06
N PHE A 873 0.99 -2.43 -10.22
CA PHE A 873 2.27 -2.54 -10.91
C PHE A 873 2.76 -1.16 -11.37
N PRO A 874 4.05 -0.83 -11.20
CA PRO A 874 4.54 0.53 -11.44
C PRO A 874 4.66 0.81 -12.94
N VAL A 875 3.55 1.28 -13.53
CA VAL A 875 3.48 1.70 -14.94
C VAL A 875 3.56 3.20 -15.13
N GLN A 876 3.48 4.01 -14.07
CA GLN A 876 3.55 5.47 -14.19
C GLN A 876 4.97 5.92 -14.55
N LEU A 877 5.09 6.80 -15.53
CA LEU A 877 6.35 7.41 -15.94
C LEU A 877 6.82 8.47 -14.93
N TYR A 878 8.11 8.45 -14.62
CA TYR A 878 8.79 9.51 -13.89
C TYR A 878 9.82 10.18 -14.81
N GLU A 879 10.04 11.48 -14.59
CA GLU A 879 11.11 12.24 -15.23
C GLU A 879 12.25 12.47 -14.23
N PRO A 880 13.51 12.17 -14.59
CA PRO A 880 14.67 12.56 -13.80
C PRO A 880 14.81 14.10 -13.74
N PHE A 881 15.25 14.62 -12.60
CA PHE A 881 15.63 16.03 -12.46
C PHE A 881 16.75 16.18 -11.42
N THR A 882 17.55 17.23 -11.57
CA THR A 882 18.49 17.64 -10.51
C THR A 882 17.78 18.61 -9.57
N ASP A 883 17.79 18.32 -8.28
CA ASP A 883 17.19 19.19 -7.27
C ASP A 883 18.10 20.40 -6.93
N SER A 884 17.61 21.29 -6.07
CA SER A 884 18.34 22.49 -5.65
C SER A 884 19.66 22.20 -4.90
N GLU A 885 19.86 20.96 -4.44
CA GLU A 885 21.07 20.52 -3.75
C GLU A 885 22.07 19.84 -4.69
N GLY A 886 21.76 19.74 -5.99
CA GLY A 886 22.59 19.09 -6.98
C GLY A 886 22.43 17.56 -7.03
N ASN A 887 21.45 17.00 -6.33
CA ASN A 887 21.21 15.56 -6.31
C ASN A 887 20.27 15.14 -7.44
N LEU A 888 20.55 14.00 -8.06
CA LEU A 888 19.70 13.40 -9.09
C LEU A 888 18.51 12.68 -8.43
N SER A 889 17.29 13.09 -8.78
CA SER A 889 16.02 12.55 -8.28
C SER A 889 15.05 12.33 -9.44
N SER A 890 13.86 11.78 -9.18
CA SER A 890 12.79 11.68 -10.19
C SER A 890 11.40 12.00 -9.64
N ARG A 891 10.57 12.60 -10.49
CA ARG A 891 9.21 13.05 -10.15
C ARG A 891 8.16 12.49 -11.11
N PRO A 892 6.92 12.24 -10.66
CA PRO A 892 5.87 11.67 -11.49
C PRO A 892 5.49 12.62 -12.64
N VAL A 893 5.32 12.07 -13.83
CA VAL A 893 4.87 12.81 -15.01
C VAL A 893 3.34 12.80 -15.08
N THR A 894 2.76 13.98 -15.33
CA THR A 894 1.32 14.14 -15.57
C THR A 894 1.06 14.99 -16.80
N ARG A 895 0.01 14.66 -17.55
CA ARG A 895 -0.48 15.43 -18.70
C ARG A 895 -1.98 15.64 -18.54
N ASP A 896 -2.43 16.89 -18.66
CA ASP A 896 -3.85 17.27 -18.50
C ASP A 896 -4.47 16.76 -17.18
N GLY A 897 -3.66 16.69 -16.11
CA GLY A 897 -4.05 16.17 -14.80
C GLY A 897 -4.07 14.64 -14.68
N GLN A 898 -3.73 13.90 -15.73
CA GLN A 898 -3.67 12.43 -15.74
C GLN A 898 -2.21 11.92 -15.70
N PRO A 899 -1.91 10.82 -14.99
CA PRO A 899 -0.59 10.18 -15.05
C PRO A 899 -0.23 9.76 -16.47
N VAL A 900 1.02 10.00 -16.89
CA VAL A 900 1.55 9.43 -18.13
C VAL A 900 2.08 8.03 -17.84
N GLU A 901 1.72 7.03 -18.64
CA GLU A 901 2.22 5.66 -18.50
C GLU A 901 3.54 5.45 -19.27
N CYS A 902 4.48 4.77 -18.63
CA CYS A 902 5.65 4.17 -19.26
C CYS A 902 5.21 2.93 -20.04
N ARG A 903 5.30 2.99 -21.37
CA ARG A 903 4.78 1.93 -22.25
C ARG A 903 5.58 0.64 -22.19
N GLU A 904 6.86 0.73 -21.87
CA GLU A 904 7.69 -0.44 -21.61
C GLU A 904 7.20 -1.18 -20.36
N ALA A 905 6.98 -0.46 -19.25
CA ALA A 905 6.41 -1.02 -18.03
C ALA A 905 4.99 -1.60 -18.25
N VAL A 906 4.17 -0.94 -19.08
CA VAL A 906 2.85 -1.46 -19.50
C VAL A 906 3.00 -2.78 -20.27
N ARG A 907 3.92 -2.87 -21.24
CA ARG A 907 4.17 -4.13 -21.97
C ARG A 907 4.64 -5.25 -21.04
N CYS A 908 5.52 -4.95 -20.08
CA CYS A 908 5.94 -5.90 -19.05
C CYS A 908 4.75 -6.39 -18.23
N ARG A 909 3.87 -5.48 -17.77
CA ARG A 909 2.64 -5.81 -17.05
C ARG A 909 1.73 -6.72 -17.87
N ASP A 910 1.45 -6.35 -19.11
CA ASP A 910 0.48 -7.05 -19.95
C ASP A 910 0.98 -8.47 -20.30
N ALA A 911 2.28 -8.64 -20.55
CA ALA A 911 2.90 -9.95 -20.74
C ALA A 911 2.80 -10.84 -19.48
N LEU A 912 2.95 -10.25 -18.28
CA LEU A 912 2.74 -10.96 -17.02
C LEU A 912 1.28 -11.39 -16.84
N ILE A 913 0.33 -10.51 -17.18
CA ILE A 913 -1.11 -10.81 -17.12
C ILE A 913 -1.44 -11.99 -18.04
N GLU A 914 -0.96 -11.98 -19.29
CA GLU A 914 -1.17 -13.08 -20.23
C GLU A 914 -0.64 -14.41 -19.69
N HIS A 915 0.59 -14.41 -19.16
CA HIS A 915 1.19 -15.60 -18.56
C HIS A 915 0.40 -16.12 -17.36
N LEU A 916 0.03 -15.25 -16.42
CA LEU A 916 -0.71 -15.64 -15.20
C LEU A 916 -2.14 -16.09 -15.50
N ALA A 917 -2.81 -15.47 -16.46
CA ALA A 917 -4.17 -15.87 -16.87
C ALA A 917 -4.21 -17.30 -17.44
N SER A 918 -3.08 -17.82 -17.93
CA SER A 918 -2.95 -19.21 -18.39
C SER A 918 -2.77 -20.23 -17.27
N LEU A 919 -2.44 -19.80 -16.05
CA LEU A 919 -2.20 -20.71 -14.92
C LEU A 919 -3.50 -21.28 -14.36
N PRO A 920 -3.52 -22.54 -13.87
CA PRO A 920 -4.73 -23.17 -13.35
C PRO A 920 -5.31 -22.40 -12.15
N PRO A 921 -6.63 -22.14 -12.12
CA PRO A 921 -7.30 -21.50 -10.99
C PRO A 921 -7.57 -22.50 -9.86
N VAL A 922 -7.59 -22.03 -8.60
CA VAL A 922 -7.94 -22.83 -7.42
C VAL A 922 -9.13 -22.17 -6.71
N PRO A 923 -10.31 -22.80 -6.61
CA PRO A 923 -11.50 -22.17 -6.01
C PRO A 923 -11.26 -21.69 -4.57
N GLY A 924 -11.84 -20.55 -4.19
CA GLY A 924 -11.71 -20.05 -2.81
C GLY A 924 -12.29 -21.02 -1.78
N ALA A 925 -11.64 -21.15 -0.62
CA ALA A 925 -12.03 -22.09 0.43
C ALA A 925 -13.50 -21.95 0.91
N LEU A 926 -13.97 -20.72 1.13
CA LEU A 926 -15.34 -20.48 1.57
C LEU A 926 -16.37 -20.94 0.52
N ASP A 927 -16.10 -20.66 -0.76
CA ASP A 927 -16.98 -21.08 -1.85
C ASP A 927 -16.98 -22.61 -2.01
N GLN A 928 -15.82 -23.27 -1.89
CA GLN A 928 -15.74 -24.74 -1.88
C GLN A 928 -16.64 -25.36 -0.78
N ILE A 929 -16.59 -24.81 0.45
CA ILE A 929 -17.37 -25.33 1.59
C ILE A 929 -18.87 -25.08 1.36
N VAL A 930 -19.27 -23.86 0.99
CA VAL A 930 -20.68 -23.52 0.76
C VAL A 930 -21.26 -24.30 -0.43
N GLN A 931 -20.50 -24.50 -1.51
CA GLN A 931 -20.95 -25.27 -2.67
C GLN A 931 -21.02 -26.77 -2.40
N ARG A 932 -20.19 -27.30 -1.47
CA ARG A 932 -20.20 -28.71 -1.09
C ARG A 932 -21.37 -29.06 -0.17
N PHE A 933 -21.58 -28.28 0.89
CA PHE A 933 -22.56 -28.59 1.94
C PHE A 933 -23.89 -27.86 1.75
N GLY A 934 -23.94 -26.87 0.87
CA GLY A 934 -25.13 -26.05 0.64
C GLY A 934 -25.39 -25.06 1.78
N THR A 935 -26.33 -24.16 1.53
CA THR A 935 -26.67 -23.07 2.44
C THR A 935 -27.57 -23.52 3.59
N ASP A 936 -28.17 -24.70 3.48
CA ASP A 936 -29.08 -25.24 4.48
C ASP A 936 -28.32 -25.84 5.68
N LEU A 937 -27.15 -26.44 5.44
CA LEU A 937 -26.29 -27.00 6.49
C LEU A 937 -25.26 -26.00 7.04
N VAL A 938 -24.88 -25.01 6.23
CA VAL A 938 -23.83 -24.04 6.55
C VAL A 938 -24.43 -22.74 7.09
N ALA A 939 -24.09 -22.44 8.34
CA ALA A 939 -24.27 -21.14 8.96
C ALA A 939 -23.09 -20.22 8.61
N GLU A 940 -23.29 -19.34 7.64
CA GLU A 940 -22.26 -18.37 7.25
C GLU A 940 -22.34 -17.13 8.15
N VAL A 941 -21.29 -16.85 8.92
CA VAL A 941 -21.16 -15.70 9.83
C VAL A 941 -19.93 -14.87 9.44
N THR A 942 -19.93 -14.39 8.20
CA THR A 942 -18.81 -13.67 7.56
C THR A 942 -19.18 -12.20 7.28
N GLY A 943 -18.21 -11.43 6.77
CA GLY A 943 -18.43 -10.07 6.28
C GLY A 943 -19.25 -9.98 4.98
N ARG A 944 -19.37 -11.08 4.23
CA ARG A 944 -19.89 -11.09 2.85
C ARG A 944 -21.32 -10.57 2.73
N SER A 945 -21.51 -9.52 1.96
CA SER A 945 -22.82 -9.07 1.44
C SER A 945 -23.47 -10.07 0.48
N ARG A 946 -22.68 -10.83 -0.27
CA ARG A 946 -23.13 -11.78 -1.30
C ARG A 946 -22.32 -13.08 -1.25
N ARG A 947 -22.91 -14.17 -1.74
CA ARG A 947 -22.23 -15.47 -1.90
C ARG A 947 -22.55 -16.11 -3.24
N ILE A 948 -21.68 -17.01 -3.68
CA ILE A 948 -21.86 -17.76 -4.93
C ILE A 948 -22.16 -19.21 -4.59
N VAL A 949 -23.37 -19.64 -4.91
CA VAL A 949 -23.88 -20.97 -4.58
C VAL A 949 -24.04 -21.81 -5.83
N ARG A 950 -23.86 -23.13 -5.69
CA ARG A 950 -24.11 -24.08 -6.77
C ARG A 950 -25.57 -24.52 -6.73
N LYS A 951 -26.32 -24.29 -7.82
CA LYS A 951 -27.71 -24.76 -7.98
C LYS A 951 -27.81 -25.80 -9.10
N GLY A 952 -28.51 -26.90 -8.84
CA GLY A 952 -28.63 -28.03 -9.76
C GLY A 952 -27.60 -29.14 -9.49
N GLU A 953 -27.73 -30.27 -10.19
CA GLU A 953 -26.86 -31.45 -10.03
C GLU A 953 -26.10 -31.78 -11.32
N GLY A 954 -24.97 -32.49 -11.16
CA GLY A 954 -24.17 -32.97 -12.30
C GLY A 954 -23.67 -31.86 -13.22
N SER A 955 -23.78 -32.08 -14.53
CA SER A 955 -23.38 -31.13 -15.59
C SER A 955 -24.37 -29.97 -15.78
N ALA A 956 -25.57 -30.04 -15.21
CA ALA A 956 -26.57 -28.97 -15.26
C ALA A 956 -26.44 -27.97 -14.09
N ALA A 957 -25.47 -28.20 -13.19
CA ALA A 957 -25.24 -27.31 -12.06
C ALA A 957 -24.62 -25.98 -12.52
N ARG A 958 -25.19 -24.87 -12.05
CA ARG A 958 -24.76 -23.51 -12.35
C ARG A 958 -24.42 -22.74 -11.08
N LEU A 959 -23.55 -21.74 -11.22
CA LEU A 959 -23.20 -20.84 -10.13
C LEU A 959 -24.15 -19.64 -10.11
N VAL A 960 -24.75 -19.37 -8.96
CA VAL A 960 -25.75 -18.32 -8.78
C VAL A 960 -25.33 -17.38 -7.65
N VAL A 961 -25.50 -16.08 -7.86
CA VAL A 961 -25.26 -15.07 -6.83
C VAL A 961 -26.47 -14.97 -5.90
N GLU A 962 -26.22 -15.10 -4.59
CA GLU A 962 -27.22 -14.85 -3.56
C GLU A 962 -26.82 -13.68 -2.69
N SER A 963 -27.73 -12.72 -2.52
CA SER A 963 -27.55 -11.60 -1.60
C SER A 963 -27.90 -12.01 -0.17
N ARG A 964 -27.11 -11.54 0.79
CA ARG A 964 -27.31 -11.75 2.23
C ARG A 964 -27.78 -10.45 2.86
N ALA A 965 -28.84 -10.52 3.66
CA ALA A 965 -29.30 -9.35 4.42
C ALA A 965 -28.26 -8.92 5.46
N GLY A 966 -28.21 -7.63 5.81
CA GLY A 966 -27.29 -7.13 6.84
C GLY A 966 -27.47 -7.80 8.22
N SER A 967 -28.65 -8.34 8.49
CA SER A 967 -28.98 -9.13 9.69
C SER A 967 -28.71 -10.64 9.56
N ALA A 968 -28.27 -11.13 8.40
CA ALA A 968 -28.12 -12.56 8.11
C ALA A 968 -27.25 -13.27 9.16
N ASN A 969 -26.15 -12.64 9.58
CA ASN A 969 -25.24 -13.18 10.59
C ASN A 969 -25.94 -13.53 11.93
N LEU A 970 -27.01 -12.82 12.31
CA LEU A 970 -27.80 -13.13 13.51
C LEU A 970 -28.65 -14.39 13.30
N ALA A 971 -29.39 -14.44 12.19
CA ALA A 971 -30.22 -15.59 11.84
C ALA A 971 -29.37 -16.87 11.66
N GLU A 972 -28.21 -16.76 11.02
CA GLU A 972 -27.27 -17.87 10.81
C GLU A 972 -26.69 -18.38 12.14
N THR A 973 -26.36 -17.48 13.06
CA THR A 973 -25.89 -17.86 14.40
C THR A 973 -26.99 -18.56 15.20
N ALA A 974 -28.21 -18.03 15.17
CA ALA A 974 -29.36 -18.65 15.84
C ALA A 974 -29.64 -20.04 15.27
N ALA A 975 -29.68 -20.19 13.94
CA ALA A 975 -29.91 -21.48 13.28
C ALA A 975 -28.86 -22.54 13.66
N PHE A 976 -27.59 -22.14 13.82
CA PHE A 976 -26.55 -23.05 14.34
C PHE A 976 -26.78 -23.43 15.81
N MET A 977 -27.05 -22.45 16.68
CA MET A 977 -27.26 -22.70 18.12
C MET A 977 -28.57 -23.46 18.41
N ASP A 978 -29.56 -23.37 17.53
CA ASP A 978 -30.83 -24.09 17.58
C ASP A 978 -30.77 -25.52 16.96
N ASP A 979 -29.58 -25.99 16.57
CA ASP A 979 -29.32 -27.28 15.91
C ASP A 979 -29.99 -27.45 14.53
N GLN A 980 -30.40 -26.34 13.89
CA GLN A 980 -30.94 -26.35 12.52
C GLN A 980 -29.81 -26.45 11.48
N LYS A 981 -28.65 -25.85 11.78
CA LYS A 981 -27.42 -25.93 10.96
C LYS A 981 -26.31 -26.55 11.78
N ARG A 982 -25.52 -27.43 11.15
CA ARG A 982 -24.46 -28.20 11.85
C ARG A 982 -23.04 -27.75 11.54
N ILE A 983 -22.87 -26.89 10.54
CA ILE A 983 -21.59 -26.30 10.16
C ILE A 983 -21.70 -24.79 10.36
N LEU A 984 -20.75 -24.17 11.04
CA LEU A 984 -20.66 -22.71 11.15
C LEU A 984 -19.31 -22.24 10.62
N ILE A 985 -19.31 -21.25 9.74
CA ILE A 985 -18.08 -20.59 9.27
C ILE A 985 -18.11 -19.14 9.72
N PHE A 986 -17.04 -18.65 10.35
CA PHE A 986 -16.97 -17.26 10.76
C PHE A 986 -15.65 -16.59 10.36
N SER A 987 -15.73 -15.29 10.11
CA SER A 987 -14.57 -14.40 10.00
C SER A 987 -14.58 -13.35 11.12
N ASP A 988 -13.48 -12.64 11.36
CA ASP A 988 -13.43 -11.61 12.42
C ASP A 988 -14.55 -10.55 12.26
N ALA A 989 -14.75 -10.10 11.01
CA ALA A 989 -15.78 -9.12 10.65
C ALA A 989 -17.22 -9.60 10.96
N GLY A 990 -17.53 -10.86 10.67
CA GLY A 990 -18.85 -11.44 10.91
C GLY A 990 -19.03 -11.95 12.33
N GLY A 991 -17.98 -12.49 12.93
CA GLY A 991 -18.01 -13.15 14.22
C GLY A 991 -18.03 -12.20 15.41
N THR A 992 -17.56 -10.95 15.29
CA THR A 992 -17.51 -9.98 16.41
C THR A 992 -18.81 -9.96 17.24
N GLY A 993 -18.68 -10.17 18.57
CA GLY A 993 -19.80 -10.21 19.53
C GLY A 993 -20.65 -11.48 19.52
N ARG A 994 -20.07 -12.63 19.14
CA ARG A 994 -20.81 -13.91 19.03
C ARG A 994 -20.07 -15.07 19.67
N SER A 995 -20.85 -16.01 20.19
CA SER A 995 -20.39 -17.23 20.85
C SER A 995 -20.96 -18.45 20.13
N TYR A 996 -20.16 -19.50 19.98
CA TYR A 996 -20.53 -20.73 19.26
C TYR A 996 -20.25 -22.00 20.09
N HIS A 997 -19.83 -21.86 21.35
CA HIS A 997 -19.64 -22.96 22.29
C HIS A 997 -20.91 -23.82 22.44
N ALA A 998 -20.75 -25.05 22.94
CA ALA A 998 -21.86 -25.94 23.27
C ALA A 998 -22.55 -25.48 24.56
N ASP A 999 -23.19 -24.31 24.53
CA ASP A 999 -23.84 -23.67 25.68
C ASP A 999 -24.95 -24.58 26.25
N LEU A 1000 -24.97 -24.77 27.57
CA LEU A 1000 -26.01 -25.52 28.28
C LEU A 1000 -27.41 -24.90 28.10
N GLY A 1001 -27.50 -23.60 27.80
CA GLY A 1001 -28.74 -22.91 27.50
C GLY A 1001 -29.22 -23.06 26.04
N ALA A 1002 -28.40 -23.61 25.14
CA ALA A 1002 -28.74 -23.79 23.73
C ALA A 1002 -29.22 -25.21 23.42
N LYS A 1003 -29.97 -25.38 22.32
CA LYS A 1003 -30.41 -26.71 21.85
C LYS A 1003 -29.25 -27.52 21.29
N ASN A 1004 -28.38 -26.88 20.51
CA ASN A 1004 -27.21 -27.53 19.97
C ASN A 1004 -26.10 -27.64 21.03
N GLN A 1005 -26.02 -28.79 21.70
CA GLN A 1005 -24.97 -29.08 22.70
C GLN A 1005 -23.90 -30.06 22.19
N ARG A 1006 -23.89 -30.34 20.88
CA ARG A 1006 -22.93 -31.27 20.23
C ARG A 1006 -21.48 -30.84 20.46
N LEU A 1007 -20.57 -31.81 20.47
CA LEU A 1007 -19.13 -31.54 20.53
C LEU A 1007 -18.75 -30.58 19.40
N ARG A 1008 -18.05 -29.50 19.74
CA ARG A 1008 -17.58 -28.51 18.77
C ARG A 1008 -16.22 -28.94 18.26
N VAL A 1009 -16.15 -29.30 16.98
CA VAL A 1009 -14.86 -29.44 16.28
C VAL A 1009 -14.54 -28.10 15.65
N HIS A 1010 -13.58 -27.38 16.25
CA HIS A 1010 -13.14 -26.08 15.78
C HIS A 1010 -11.96 -26.24 14.81
N TYR A 1011 -12.23 -26.03 13.53
CA TYR A 1011 -11.22 -25.96 12.48
C TYR A 1011 -10.62 -24.56 12.39
N LEU A 1012 -9.36 -24.42 12.80
CA LEU A 1012 -8.59 -23.21 12.53
C LEU A 1012 -8.02 -23.31 11.11
N LEU A 1013 -8.85 -22.99 10.12
CA LEU A 1013 -8.51 -23.11 8.70
C LEU A 1013 -7.52 -22.02 8.28
N GLU A 1014 -7.78 -20.78 8.68
CA GLU A 1014 -6.88 -19.65 8.43
C GLU A 1014 -6.63 -18.89 9.75
N PRO A 1015 -5.43 -19.02 10.33
CA PRO A 1015 -5.10 -18.38 11.61
C PRO A 1015 -5.06 -16.84 11.59
N GLY A 1016 -4.75 -16.26 10.42
CA GLY A 1016 -4.45 -14.83 10.30
C GLY A 1016 -3.05 -14.45 10.77
N TRP A 1017 -2.69 -13.17 10.56
CA TRP A 1017 -1.38 -12.61 10.90
C TRP A 1017 -1.23 -12.23 12.37
N LYS A 1018 -2.36 -12.01 13.06
CA LYS A 1018 -2.38 -11.58 14.46
C LYS A 1018 -2.82 -12.74 15.33
N ALA A 1019 -1.89 -13.30 16.10
CA ALA A 1019 -2.19 -14.43 16.97
C ALA A 1019 -3.25 -14.12 18.05
N ASP A 1020 -3.39 -12.86 18.50
CA ASP A 1020 -4.50 -12.46 19.40
C ASP A 1020 -5.86 -12.69 18.76
N ALA A 1021 -6.02 -12.37 17.47
CA ALA A 1021 -7.27 -12.57 16.76
C ALA A 1021 -7.59 -14.07 16.60
N ALA A 1022 -6.56 -14.88 16.37
CA ALA A 1022 -6.71 -16.34 16.32
C ALA A 1022 -7.22 -16.90 17.66
N ILE A 1023 -6.57 -16.52 18.77
CA ILE A 1023 -6.93 -16.95 20.13
C ILE A 1023 -8.33 -16.46 20.53
N GLN A 1024 -8.67 -15.21 20.19
CA GLN A 1024 -10.03 -14.68 20.39
C GLN A 1024 -11.07 -15.51 19.63
N GLY A 1025 -10.74 -15.98 18.41
CA GLY A 1025 -11.56 -16.91 17.64
C GLY A 1025 -11.77 -18.24 18.33
N LEU A 1026 -10.71 -18.87 18.85
CA LEU A 1026 -10.80 -20.11 19.65
C LEU A 1026 -11.68 -19.94 20.90
N GLY A 1027 -11.61 -18.78 21.54
CA GLY A 1027 -12.47 -18.40 22.66
C GLY A 1027 -13.95 -18.19 22.30
N ARG A 1028 -14.36 -18.36 21.04
CA ARG A 1028 -15.78 -18.37 20.65
C ARG A 1028 -16.42 -19.73 20.84
N THR A 1029 -15.64 -20.81 20.80
CA THR A 1029 -16.12 -22.19 21.01
C THR A 1029 -15.71 -22.77 22.35
N ASN A 1030 -14.68 -22.22 23.02
CA ASN A 1030 -14.33 -22.55 24.40
C ASN A 1030 -14.77 -21.41 25.32
N ARG A 1031 -15.90 -21.56 26.02
CA ARG A 1031 -16.47 -20.56 26.92
C ARG A 1031 -17.05 -21.19 28.19
N THR A 1032 -17.38 -20.34 29.14
CA THR A 1032 -18.05 -20.76 30.37
C THR A 1032 -19.47 -21.22 30.09
N ASN A 1033 -20.03 -22.09 30.93
CA ASN A 1033 -21.38 -22.67 30.74
C ASN A 1033 -21.49 -23.63 29.54
N GLN A 1034 -20.37 -24.21 29.09
CA GLN A 1034 -20.40 -25.24 28.05
C GLN A 1034 -20.70 -26.63 28.60
N ALA A 1035 -21.50 -27.41 27.87
CA ALA A 1035 -21.79 -28.82 28.16
C ALA A 1035 -20.53 -29.69 28.11
N GLN A 1036 -19.58 -29.34 27.23
CA GLN A 1036 -18.31 -30.04 27.03
C GLN A 1036 -17.29 -29.13 26.32
N PRO A 1037 -15.99 -29.32 26.56
CA PRO A 1037 -14.93 -28.59 25.87
C PRO A 1037 -14.87 -28.93 24.36
N PRO A 1038 -14.43 -27.99 23.51
CA PRO A 1038 -14.25 -28.24 22.09
C PRO A 1038 -13.02 -29.12 21.79
N LEU A 1039 -13.03 -29.74 20.61
CA LEU A 1039 -11.85 -30.29 19.95
C LEU A 1039 -11.29 -29.23 19.00
N PHE A 1040 -10.03 -28.84 19.16
CA PHE A 1040 -9.37 -27.89 18.28
C PHE A 1040 -8.55 -28.60 17.21
N ARG A 1041 -8.86 -28.30 15.94
CA ARG A 1041 -8.22 -28.90 14.78
C ARG A 1041 -7.57 -27.86 13.87
N PRO A 1042 -6.33 -27.42 14.16
CA PRO A 1042 -5.59 -26.56 13.24
C PRO A 1042 -5.36 -27.27 11.91
N VAL A 1043 -5.56 -26.56 10.81
CA VAL A 1043 -5.42 -27.13 9.46
C VAL A 1043 -4.19 -26.52 8.80
N ALA A 1044 -3.27 -27.35 8.29
CA ALA A 1044 -2.11 -26.88 7.52
C ALA A 1044 -1.83 -27.78 6.33
N THR A 1045 -1.05 -27.27 5.39
CA THR A 1045 -0.39 -28.07 4.37
C THR A 1045 0.96 -28.64 4.85
N ASP A 1046 1.52 -29.55 4.06
CA ASP A 1046 2.92 -30.01 4.20
C ASP A 1046 3.95 -28.96 3.74
N VAL A 1047 3.52 -27.80 3.23
CA VAL A 1047 4.39 -26.66 2.88
C VAL A 1047 4.92 -26.01 4.16
N LYS A 1048 6.23 -26.17 4.40
CA LYS A 1048 6.88 -25.73 5.65
C LYS A 1048 6.72 -24.24 5.95
N ALA A 1049 6.66 -23.40 4.92
CA ALA A 1049 6.47 -21.96 5.09
C ALA A 1049 5.13 -21.61 5.76
N GLU A 1050 4.08 -22.41 5.54
CA GLU A 1050 2.77 -22.18 6.19
C GLU A 1050 2.83 -22.45 7.70
N LYS A 1051 3.63 -23.46 8.11
CA LYS A 1051 3.78 -23.83 9.53
C LYS A 1051 4.31 -22.68 10.39
N ARG A 1052 5.05 -21.73 9.81
CA ARG A 1052 5.49 -20.49 10.48
C ARG A 1052 4.32 -19.70 11.10
N PHE A 1053 3.19 -19.60 10.39
CA PHE A 1053 2.05 -18.83 10.88
C PHE A 1053 1.37 -19.50 12.07
N LEU A 1054 1.31 -20.83 12.01
CA LEU A 1054 0.74 -21.63 13.08
C LEU A 1054 1.64 -21.68 14.30
N SER A 1055 2.97 -21.70 14.13
CA SER A 1055 3.90 -21.73 15.26
C SER A 1055 3.86 -20.45 16.11
N THR A 1056 3.53 -19.31 15.51
CA THR A 1056 3.29 -18.04 16.26
C THR A 1056 2.09 -18.17 17.20
N ILE A 1057 1.00 -18.80 16.74
CA ILE A 1057 -0.21 -19.01 17.55
C ILE A 1057 0.02 -20.08 18.60
N ALA A 1058 0.68 -21.18 18.24
CA ALA A 1058 1.08 -22.23 19.16
C ALA A 1058 1.87 -21.66 20.33
N ARG A 1059 2.89 -20.84 20.05
CA ARG A 1059 3.69 -20.17 21.08
C ARG A 1059 2.81 -19.30 22.00
N ARG A 1060 1.85 -18.55 21.45
CA ARG A 1060 0.95 -17.74 22.28
C ARG A 1060 0.00 -18.60 23.11
N LEU A 1061 -0.48 -19.73 22.59
CA LEU A 1061 -1.26 -20.71 23.35
C LEU A 1061 -0.45 -21.35 24.47
N ASP A 1062 0.82 -21.68 24.22
CA ASP A 1062 1.77 -22.18 25.22
C ASP A 1062 2.03 -21.16 26.33
N THR A 1063 2.19 -19.89 25.94
CA THR A 1063 2.32 -18.75 26.86
C THR A 1063 1.03 -18.51 27.65
N LEU A 1064 -0.12 -18.96 27.15
CA LEU A 1064 -1.43 -18.85 27.79
C LEU A 1064 -1.79 -20.01 28.73
N GLY A 1065 -0.88 -20.96 28.97
CA GLY A 1065 -1.01 -21.89 30.08
C GLY A 1065 -1.74 -23.18 29.82
N ALA A 1066 -1.99 -23.50 28.55
CA ALA A 1066 -2.78 -24.66 28.17
C ALA A 1066 -2.11 -26.01 28.50
N ILE A 1067 -0.84 -26.05 28.94
CA ILE A 1067 -0.08 -27.31 29.08
C ILE A 1067 0.51 -27.46 30.49
N THR A 1068 -0.08 -28.33 31.30
CA THR A 1068 0.48 -28.79 32.58
C THR A 1068 1.70 -29.71 32.34
N ARG A 1069 2.61 -29.83 33.31
CA ARG A 1069 3.95 -30.45 33.17
C ARG A 1069 3.93 -31.88 32.57
N GLY A 1070 2.87 -32.66 32.83
CA GLY A 1070 2.69 -34.02 32.27
C GLY A 1070 2.46 -34.05 30.76
N GLN A 1071 1.87 -33.00 30.18
CA GLN A 1071 1.63 -32.88 28.74
C GLN A 1071 2.79 -32.20 27.98
N ARG A 1072 3.68 -31.48 28.69
CA ARG A 1072 4.92 -30.94 28.07
C ARG A 1072 5.91 -32.04 27.70
N GLN A 1073 5.98 -33.12 28.49
CA GLN A 1073 6.88 -34.24 28.23
C GLN A 1073 6.37 -35.16 27.11
N THR A 1074 5.10 -35.04 26.72
CA THR A 1074 4.51 -35.61 25.50
C THR A 1074 4.26 -34.49 24.48
N GLY A 1075 5.32 -33.80 24.05
CA GLY A 1075 5.33 -32.69 23.07
C GLY A 1075 4.01 -32.42 22.34
N GLY A 1076 3.15 -31.59 22.96
CA GLY A 1076 1.93 -31.04 22.36
C GLY A 1076 0.99 -32.02 21.65
N GLN A 1077 0.89 -33.30 22.03
CA GLN A 1077 0.15 -34.30 21.21
C GLN A 1077 0.55 -34.29 19.71
N GLY A 1078 1.78 -33.88 19.38
CA GLY A 1078 2.24 -33.72 17.99
C GLY A 1078 1.71 -32.48 17.25
N LEU A 1079 1.00 -31.56 17.92
CA LEU A 1079 0.42 -30.36 17.30
C LEU A 1079 1.48 -29.41 16.75
N PHE A 1080 2.56 -29.16 17.52
CA PHE A 1080 3.69 -28.31 17.12
C PHE A 1080 4.99 -28.85 17.71
N ARG A 1081 5.98 -29.06 16.84
CA ARG A 1081 7.30 -29.48 17.28
C ARG A 1081 8.15 -28.23 17.61
N PRO A 1082 9.09 -28.31 18.56
CA PRO A 1082 10.02 -27.22 18.82
C PRO A 1082 10.78 -26.74 17.56
N GLU A 1083 11.02 -27.63 16.61
CA GLU A 1083 11.63 -27.34 15.30
C GLU A 1083 10.76 -26.46 14.38
N ASP A 1084 9.44 -26.38 14.60
CA ASP A 1084 8.53 -25.51 13.84
C ASP A 1084 8.59 -24.03 14.31
N ASN A 1085 9.31 -23.75 15.41
CA ASN A 1085 9.50 -22.39 15.93
C ASN A 1085 10.64 -21.65 15.19
N LEU A 1086 10.27 -20.95 14.13
CA LEU A 1086 11.19 -20.16 13.29
C LEU A 1086 11.61 -18.81 13.91
N GLU A 1087 11.17 -18.48 15.12
CA GLU A 1087 11.54 -17.25 15.83
C GLU A 1087 12.58 -17.48 16.93
N SER A 1088 13.03 -18.73 17.10
CA SER A 1088 14.03 -19.10 18.10
C SER A 1088 15.43 -18.52 17.78
N PRO A 1089 16.31 -18.37 18.79
CA PRO A 1089 17.73 -18.04 18.54
C PRO A 1089 18.37 -19.00 17.54
N TYR A 1090 18.03 -20.30 17.62
CA TYR A 1090 18.50 -21.33 16.68
C TYR A 1090 18.05 -21.06 15.25
N ALA A 1091 16.80 -20.65 15.04
CA ALA A 1091 16.29 -20.31 13.71
C ALA A 1091 16.99 -19.08 13.12
N ARG A 1092 17.25 -18.05 13.94
CA ARG A 1092 18.01 -16.86 13.53
C ARG A 1092 19.44 -17.21 13.13
N ASP A 1093 20.11 -18.05 13.93
CA ASP A 1093 21.47 -18.51 13.63
C ASP A 1093 21.50 -19.42 12.40
N ALA A 1094 20.53 -20.33 12.25
CA ALA A 1094 20.40 -21.18 11.07
C ALA A 1094 20.19 -20.38 9.79
N LEU A 1095 19.37 -19.31 9.82
CA LEU A 1095 19.20 -18.43 8.66
C LEU A 1095 20.49 -17.72 8.27
N ARG A 1096 21.21 -17.16 9.26
CA ARG A 1096 22.51 -16.52 9.01
C ARG A 1096 23.52 -17.51 8.42
N GLN A 1097 23.54 -18.75 8.91
CA GLN A 1097 24.38 -19.81 8.34
C GLN A 1097 23.95 -20.15 6.90
N LEU A 1098 22.66 -20.23 6.62
CA LEU A 1098 22.14 -20.46 5.27
C LEU A 1098 22.60 -19.37 4.30
N TYR A 1099 22.47 -18.09 4.65
CA TYR A 1099 22.95 -16.98 3.82
C TYR A 1099 24.45 -17.06 3.54
N ARG A 1100 25.26 -17.37 4.56
CA ARG A 1100 26.72 -17.55 4.38
C ARG A 1100 27.04 -18.72 3.44
N ARG A 1101 26.29 -19.82 3.51
CA ARG A 1101 26.45 -20.98 2.62
C ARG A 1101 26.04 -20.67 1.19
N ILE A 1102 24.93 -19.94 1.00
CA ILE A 1102 24.49 -19.49 -0.34
C ILE A 1102 25.57 -18.59 -0.97
N TYR A 1103 26.08 -17.62 -0.21
CA TYR A 1103 27.14 -16.72 -0.67
C TYR A 1103 28.42 -17.47 -1.08
N ARG A 1104 28.78 -18.55 -0.38
CA ARG A 1104 29.94 -19.40 -0.71
C ARG A 1104 29.69 -20.38 -1.86
N GLY A 1105 28.45 -20.55 -2.31
CA GLY A 1105 28.09 -21.58 -3.29
C GLY A 1105 27.96 -23.00 -2.72
N ASP A 1106 27.85 -23.14 -1.39
CA ASP A 1106 27.78 -24.43 -0.69
C ASP A 1106 26.38 -25.09 -0.74
N VAL A 1107 25.41 -24.46 -1.41
CA VAL A 1107 24.01 -24.91 -1.51
C VAL A 1107 23.73 -25.37 -2.93
N ALA A 1108 23.70 -26.69 -3.14
CA ALA A 1108 23.40 -27.26 -4.45
C ALA A 1108 22.03 -26.81 -4.95
N GLY A 1109 21.96 -26.37 -6.22
CA GLY A 1109 20.72 -25.92 -6.86
C GLY A 1109 20.23 -24.53 -6.46
N CYS A 1110 20.98 -23.79 -5.64
CA CYS A 1110 20.62 -22.43 -5.21
C CYS A 1110 21.86 -21.53 -5.21
N SER A 1111 22.17 -20.94 -6.36
CA SER A 1111 23.21 -19.91 -6.45
C SER A 1111 22.75 -18.61 -5.79
N LEU A 1112 23.70 -17.74 -5.43
CA LEU A 1112 23.40 -16.41 -4.90
C LEU A 1112 22.43 -15.64 -5.81
N GLY A 1113 22.76 -15.56 -7.12
CA GLY A 1113 21.90 -14.88 -8.09
C GLY A 1113 20.49 -15.48 -8.18
N ALA A 1114 20.37 -16.81 -8.24
CA ALA A 1114 19.06 -17.46 -8.28
C ALA A 1114 18.24 -17.21 -7.01
N PHE A 1115 18.88 -17.14 -5.84
CA PHE A 1115 18.23 -16.81 -4.57
C PHE A 1115 17.73 -15.37 -4.54
N GLU A 1116 18.59 -14.41 -4.90
CA GLU A 1116 18.24 -12.98 -4.91
C GLU A 1116 17.17 -12.67 -5.95
N ASP A 1117 17.24 -13.30 -7.13
CA ASP A 1117 16.22 -13.17 -8.19
C ASP A 1117 14.86 -13.71 -7.75
N ALA A 1118 14.84 -14.86 -7.05
CA ALA A 1118 13.61 -15.50 -6.60
C ALA A 1118 12.98 -14.81 -5.38
N THR A 1119 13.79 -14.21 -4.50
CA THR A 1119 13.31 -13.68 -3.21
C THR A 1119 13.23 -12.16 -3.16
N GLY A 1120 13.99 -11.46 -4.01
CA GLY A 1120 14.15 -10.01 -3.95
C GLY A 1120 14.97 -9.48 -2.80
N LEU A 1121 15.57 -10.37 -2.02
CA LEU A 1121 16.54 -10.02 -0.99
C LEU A 1121 17.89 -9.69 -1.65
N SER A 1122 18.65 -8.83 -1.00
CA SER A 1122 20.03 -8.50 -1.39
C SER A 1122 20.92 -8.80 -0.20
N LEU A 1123 21.74 -9.83 -0.36
CA LEU A 1123 22.69 -10.34 0.64
C LEU A 1123 24.06 -9.66 0.50
N THR A 1124 24.35 -9.05 -0.65
CA THR A 1124 25.65 -8.41 -0.93
C THR A 1124 25.56 -6.90 -1.16
N ASP A 1125 26.67 -6.22 -0.90
CA ASP A 1125 26.96 -4.83 -1.27
C ASP A 1125 28.33 -4.75 -1.98
N ASP A 1126 28.82 -3.52 -2.23
CA ASP A 1126 30.09 -3.27 -2.93
C ASP A 1126 31.32 -3.91 -2.24
N ASN A 1127 31.21 -4.28 -0.96
CA ASN A 1127 32.28 -4.87 -0.16
C ASN A 1127 32.13 -6.38 0.07
N GLY A 1128 31.09 -7.03 -0.48
CA GLY A 1128 30.83 -8.46 -0.33
C GLY A 1128 29.52 -8.75 0.42
N LEU A 1129 29.52 -9.72 1.33
CA LEU A 1129 28.32 -10.06 2.12
C LEU A 1129 28.03 -8.94 3.13
N LYS A 1130 26.78 -8.46 3.17
CA LYS A 1130 26.37 -7.40 4.10
C LYS A 1130 26.57 -7.80 5.57
N ASP A 1131 26.95 -6.82 6.39
CA ASP A 1131 26.99 -6.97 7.84
C ASP A 1131 25.58 -7.12 8.43
N ASP A 1132 24.63 -6.33 7.92
CA ASP A 1132 23.22 -6.40 8.29
C ASP A 1132 22.43 -7.25 7.29
N LEU A 1133 22.35 -8.55 7.58
CA LEU A 1133 21.61 -9.52 6.76
C LEU A 1133 20.11 -9.49 7.07
N PRO A 1134 19.25 -9.78 6.08
CA PRO A 1134 17.80 -9.78 6.26
C PRO A 1134 17.35 -10.61 7.48
N PRO A 1135 16.68 -10.01 8.48
CA PRO A 1135 16.31 -10.72 9.70
C PRO A 1135 15.01 -11.52 9.54
N ILE A 1136 14.82 -12.53 10.39
CA ILE A 1136 13.47 -13.06 10.70
C ILE A 1136 12.82 -12.08 11.66
N THR A 1137 12.08 -11.10 11.14
CA THR A 1137 11.30 -10.14 11.94
C THR A 1137 9.92 -10.70 12.29
N THR A 1138 9.46 -10.37 13.50
CA THR A 1138 8.08 -10.54 14.00
C THR A 1138 7.20 -9.35 13.68
#